data_AF-A0A0S6UGU3-F1
#
_entry.id   AF-A0A0S6UGU3-F1
#
_cell.length_a   1.000
_cell.length_b   1.000
_cell.length_c   1.000
_cell.angle_alpha   90.00
_cell.angle_beta   90.00
_cell.angle_gamma   90.00
#
_symmetry.space_group_name_H-M   'P 1'
#
loop_
_entity.id
_entity.type
_entity.pdbx_description
1 polymer ?
#
loop_
_entity_poly.entity_id
_entity_poly.type
_entity_poly.pdbx_seq_one_letter_code
_entity_poly.pdbx_strand_id
1 'polypeptide(L)'
;MGFFILAGEGRLNLIMIPKKIIKRDGRVVDFDEERIINAIYKAAQAVGGQDRRQASQLANQVTALLAEKFVDRLPTVEDVQDLVEKVLIENGHARTAKAYILYRQQHAEWRDFRHLLVNVQEMVQGYLDGQDWRINENSNMNYSLQGLNNHIIAAVSSRYWLEKVYPPAIREAHERGDIHIHDLGLLAPYCCGWDLADLLESGFAGVGQKVESAPPRHFRTALGQIANFFYTLQGEAAGAQAFSSFDTYLAPFIRYDGLDYREVKQALQEFIFNLNVPTRVGFQTPFVNLTMDVVVPQVLAGEPVIIGGERRKECYGDFQQEMDWLNIAFCEVMMEGDARGRIFTFPIPTYNITPDFPWESPVADRIMAMTAKYGIPYFANFINSDLKPEDVRSMCLFPEEDILIRENGIIRKLTIGELFEQTKGQQLDHEWFEVDNFVEALSLNPKSGKLEWVEIKRLLKVTDRAVVHIRTKDGKTMRVSPDHLVAVYTKDGITTKKARDIIAGDFLLVMRDGSKVLNQETEFVSRELAWFMGLFVADGNYLYESRKHWKKRHRGVQINFNEKEQALIEKTKAVVRRLLNYDMKFIHDPRYENSLRGYIYNSEFARTLEEKYQVHKYGGLPEWIWSVSPEIILSFIEGFFDGDGYTDGKEIHINDQRLAEELNLLLQLVGISTTYVVKQNSQVIRIQHVLGRGARGDRVIRDKLHNNIPEFLVEQKYIRSEDGSMLYQCYGCKTVGFSTIDRWGITTETIEWLRNADFAVVEAASSTVEQLDYDQVFYDIELGKNHYFVHSQGNITHNCCRLRLDNRELKKRGGGLFGANPLTGSIGVVTINLPRLGYVSSSKEEFFTSLKAKMDLAKESLLLKRNILEKLTEQGLYPYSRFYLRQVKERFGRYWENHFNTIGIVGMHEALLNFMKKGIETRDGRGLALEILDFMRSVLATYQAETGQLFNLEATPAEGTSYRLARLDRRLYPDIITSGTNEPYYTNSTHLPVGYTDDVFTALEHQDELQLKYTGGTVFHAYLGERVTDTATCRRFLQTVMHNFRLPYFTITPTFSICPEHGYLSGEHWTCPACGRETEVWSRIVGYYRPVKNWNKGKQEEFRERRGFRPVACRHGQTGRSAN
;
A
#
# COMPACT_ATOMS: atom_id res chain seq x y z
N MET A 1 39.41 -9.78 -67.74
CA MET A 1 39.61 -11.16 -68.26
C MET A 1 38.62 -12.04 -67.55
N GLY A 2 37.76 -12.78 -68.27
CA GLY A 2 36.83 -13.73 -67.68
C GLY A 2 37.44 -15.14 -67.61
N PHE A 3 37.19 -15.86 -66.52
CA PHE A 3 37.48 -17.29 -66.43
C PHE A 3 36.27 -18.11 -66.87
N PHE A 4 36.51 -19.20 -67.61
CA PHE A 4 35.49 -20.17 -68.00
C PHE A 4 35.66 -21.46 -67.20
N ILE A 5 34.56 -22.02 -66.71
CA ILE A 5 34.48 -23.39 -66.18
C ILE A 5 33.28 -24.07 -66.84
N LEU A 6 33.45 -25.31 -67.28
CA LEU A 6 32.41 -26.12 -67.92
C LEU A 6 31.60 -26.86 -66.85
N ALA A 7 30.28 -26.75 -66.92
CA ALA A 7 29.33 -27.69 -66.33
C ALA A 7 28.38 -28.18 -67.44
N GLY A 8 27.84 -29.38 -67.29
CA GLY A 8 26.94 -29.99 -68.28
C GLY A 8 25.65 -29.21 -68.49
N GLU A 9 25.04 -29.40 -69.68
CA GLU A 9 23.73 -28.88 -70.06
C GLU A 9 23.61 -27.35 -70.30
N GLY A 10 24.32 -26.88 -71.34
CA GLY A 10 23.60 -26.26 -72.46
C GLY A 10 23.09 -24.81 -72.33
N ARG A 11 23.36 -24.08 -71.25
CA ARG A 11 23.18 -22.60 -71.21
C ARG A 11 24.38 -21.87 -70.61
N LEU A 12 25.03 -21.06 -71.44
CA LEU A 12 26.06 -20.08 -71.03
C LEU A 12 25.38 -18.89 -70.33
N ASN A 13 25.20 -18.97 -69.00
CA ASN A 13 24.92 -17.77 -68.21
C ASN A 13 26.22 -16.98 -68.00
N LEU A 14 26.29 -15.76 -68.56
CA LEU A 14 27.28 -14.78 -68.11
C LEU A 14 26.97 -14.43 -66.65
N ILE A 15 27.85 -14.85 -65.73
CA ILE A 15 27.85 -14.34 -64.36
C ILE A 15 28.30 -12.87 -64.44
N MET A 16 27.33 -11.96 -64.55
CA MET A 16 27.61 -10.52 -64.53
C MET A 16 27.89 -10.09 -63.09
N ILE A 17 29.14 -9.74 -62.81
CA ILE A 17 29.54 -9.03 -61.59
C ILE A 17 28.64 -7.79 -61.44
N PRO A 18 28.05 -7.53 -60.25
CA PRO A 18 27.22 -6.36 -60.02
C PRO A 18 27.99 -5.10 -60.41
N LYS A 19 27.47 -4.29 -61.34
CA LYS A 19 28.14 -3.05 -61.77
C LYS A 19 27.95 -1.92 -60.75
N LYS A 20 26.91 -2.00 -59.92
CA LYS A 20 26.52 -0.96 -58.96
C LYS A 20 26.06 -1.57 -57.64
N ILE A 21 26.15 -0.77 -56.58
CA ILE A 21 25.81 -1.12 -55.20
C ILE A 21 25.06 0.04 -54.54
N ILE A 22 24.07 -0.27 -53.69
CA ILE A 22 23.32 0.71 -52.91
C ILE A 22 24.06 0.97 -51.59
N LYS A 23 24.49 2.22 -51.37
CA LYS A 23 25.01 2.68 -50.07
C LYS A 23 23.89 2.83 -49.04
N ARG A 24 24.28 2.83 -47.76
CA ARG A 24 23.37 2.99 -46.60
C ARG A 24 22.59 4.31 -46.60
N ASP A 25 23.04 5.32 -47.35
CA ASP A 25 22.37 6.62 -47.54
C ASP A 25 21.46 6.65 -48.79
N GLY A 26 21.12 5.47 -49.34
CA GLY A 26 20.30 5.32 -50.55
C GLY A 26 21.03 5.60 -51.86
N ARG A 27 22.26 6.14 -51.84
CA ARG A 27 22.99 6.48 -53.08
C ARG A 27 23.48 5.22 -53.79
N VAL A 28 23.16 5.12 -55.08
CA VAL A 28 23.71 4.09 -55.96
C VAL A 28 25.09 4.53 -56.44
N VAL A 29 26.11 3.71 -56.23
CA VAL A 29 27.48 3.95 -56.71
C VAL A 29 27.99 2.73 -57.49
N ASP A 30 29.10 2.89 -58.21
CA ASP A 30 29.75 1.78 -58.90
C ASP A 30 30.35 0.77 -57.89
N PHE A 31 30.29 -0.51 -58.24
CA PHE A 31 30.84 -1.60 -57.42
C PHE A 31 32.37 -1.67 -57.55
N ASP A 32 33.04 -1.93 -56.44
CA ASP A 32 34.49 -1.84 -56.29
C ASP A 32 34.98 -3.00 -55.40
N GLU A 33 35.37 -4.10 -56.06
CA GLU A 33 35.83 -5.35 -55.42
C GLU A 33 37.08 -5.15 -54.55
N GLU A 34 37.95 -4.19 -54.91
CA GLU A 34 39.16 -3.87 -54.17
C GLU A 34 38.83 -3.41 -52.74
N ARG A 35 37.63 -2.88 -52.48
CA ARG A 35 37.15 -2.58 -51.11
C ARG A 35 36.90 -3.83 -50.28
N ILE A 36 36.39 -4.89 -50.90
CA ILE A 36 36.15 -6.18 -50.25
C ILE A 36 37.49 -6.81 -49.90
N ILE A 37 38.44 -6.84 -50.87
CA ILE A 37 39.81 -7.30 -50.68
C ILE A 37 40.49 -6.57 -49.51
N ASN A 38 40.46 -5.24 -49.51
CA ASN A 38 41.08 -4.45 -48.44
C ASN A 38 40.40 -4.63 -47.07
N ALA A 39 39.09 -4.86 -47.02
CA ALA A 39 38.38 -5.09 -45.76
C ALA A 39 38.69 -6.48 -45.17
N ILE A 40 38.69 -7.54 -45.99
CA ILE A 40 39.12 -8.88 -45.59
C ILE A 40 40.59 -8.86 -45.16
N TYR A 41 41.46 -8.19 -45.93
CA TYR A 41 42.89 -8.11 -45.64
C TYR A 41 43.18 -7.41 -44.31
N LYS A 42 42.51 -6.28 -44.01
CA LYS A 42 42.63 -5.60 -42.71
C LYS A 42 42.14 -6.46 -41.54
N ALA A 43 41.04 -7.19 -41.71
CA ALA A 43 40.55 -8.13 -40.70
C ALA A 43 41.55 -9.28 -40.48
N ALA A 44 42.21 -9.78 -41.54
CA ALA A 44 43.26 -10.79 -41.44
C ALA A 44 44.49 -10.26 -40.70
N GLN A 45 44.95 -9.04 -41.03
CA GLN A 45 46.05 -8.38 -40.33
C GLN A 45 45.78 -8.20 -38.83
N ALA A 46 44.55 -7.84 -38.44
CA ALA A 46 44.15 -7.72 -37.04
C ALA A 46 44.23 -9.04 -36.23
N VAL A 47 44.33 -10.20 -36.89
CA VAL A 47 44.54 -11.52 -36.26
C VAL A 47 45.89 -12.16 -36.61
N GLY A 48 46.82 -11.40 -37.20
CA GLY A 48 48.19 -11.83 -37.51
C GLY A 48 48.43 -12.37 -38.92
N GLY A 49 47.41 -12.37 -39.80
CA GLY A 49 47.55 -12.79 -41.20
C GLY A 49 48.19 -11.72 -42.08
N GLN A 50 49.03 -12.14 -43.04
CA GLN A 50 49.74 -11.22 -43.95
C GLN A 50 49.46 -11.46 -45.44
N ASP A 51 48.71 -12.52 -45.80
CA ASP A 51 48.46 -12.89 -47.20
C ASP A 51 47.32 -12.09 -47.85
N ARG A 52 47.69 -11.14 -48.72
CA ARG A 52 46.75 -10.37 -49.53
C ARG A 52 46.17 -11.16 -50.71
N ARG A 53 46.87 -12.19 -51.22
CA ARG A 53 46.37 -13.06 -52.29
C ARG A 53 45.23 -13.92 -51.78
N GLN A 54 45.34 -14.46 -50.57
CA GLN A 54 44.23 -15.19 -49.92
C GLN A 54 43.02 -14.28 -49.68
N ALA A 55 43.22 -13.04 -49.23
CA ALA A 55 42.15 -12.05 -49.12
C ALA A 55 41.47 -11.73 -50.47
N SER A 56 42.23 -11.69 -51.57
CA SER A 56 41.69 -11.54 -52.93
C SER A 56 40.90 -12.77 -53.39
N GLN A 57 41.38 -14.00 -53.14
CA GLN A 57 40.64 -15.21 -53.48
C GLN A 57 39.28 -15.29 -52.76
N LEU A 58 39.23 -14.92 -51.48
CA LEU A 58 38.00 -14.86 -50.70
C LEU A 58 37.05 -13.74 -51.19
N ALA A 59 37.58 -12.57 -51.55
CA ALA A 59 36.77 -11.51 -52.15
C ALA A 59 36.14 -11.95 -53.49
N ASN A 60 36.90 -12.64 -54.36
CA ASN A 60 36.38 -13.16 -55.62
C ASN A 60 35.21 -14.14 -55.40
N GLN A 61 35.26 -14.97 -54.35
CA GLN A 61 34.15 -15.86 -53.96
C GLN A 61 32.92 -15.05 -53.51
N VAL A 62 33.12 -13.99 -52.71
CA VAL A 62 32.04 -13.06 -52.31
C VAL A 62 31.40 -12.41 -53.54
N THR A 63 32.21 -11.93 -54.49
CA THR A 63 31.75 -11.32 -55.74
C THR A 63 30.97 -12.30 -56.62
N ALA A 64 31.39 -13.57 -56.69
CA ALA A 64 30.65 -14.62 -57.39
C ALA A 64 29.29 -14.89 -56.74
N LEU A 65 29.24 -15.05 -55.41
CA LEU A 65 27.99 -15.23 -54.65
C LEU A 65 27.07 -14.02 -54.73
N LEU A 66 27.61 -12.79 -54.81
CA LEU A 66 26.83 -11.58 -55.04
C LEU A 66 26.16 -11.60 -56.42
N ALA A 67 26.89 -12.00 -57.46
CA ALA A 67 26.36 -12.10 -58.82
C ALA A 67 25.31 -13.21 -58.98
N GLU A 68 25.43 -14.31 -58.23
CA GLU A 68 24.45 -15.39 -58.19
C GLU A 68 23.18 -15.03 -57.40
N LYS A 69 23.33 -14.40 -56.23
CA LYS A 69 22.23 -14.16 -55.29
C LYS A 69 21.41 -12.89 -55.58
N PHE A 70 21.96 -11.92 -56.33
CA PHE A 70 21.34 -10.61 -56.56
C PHE A 70 21.15 -10.31 -58.05
N VAL A 71 20.44 -11.20 -58.73
CA VAL A 71 20.06 -11.04 -60.15
C VAL A 71 18.98 -9.98 -60.32
N ASP A 72 17.96 -9.98 -59.46
CA ASP A 72 16.74 -9.17 -59.62
C ASP A 72 16.76 -7.83 -58.86
N ARG A 73 17.79 -7.56 -58.04
CA ARG A 73 17.97 -6.28 -57.34
C ARG A 73 19.44 -5.92 -57.18
N LEU A 74 19.74 -4.64 -57.06
CA LEU A 74 21.09 -4.22 -56.68
C LEU A 74 21.40 -4.69 -55.23
N PRO A 75 22.63 -5.18 -54.97
CA PRO A 75 23.06 -5.47 -53.61
C PRO A 75 23.24 -4.18 -52.81
N THR A 76 22.96 -4.24 -51.51
CA THR A 76 23.30 -3.19 -50.55
C THR A 76 24.69 -3.43 -49.95
N VAL A 77 25.24 -2.42 -49.27
CA VAL A 77 26.48 -2.58 -48.48
C VAL A 77 26.35 -3.66 -47.38
N GLU A 78 25.15 -3.92 -46.85
CA GLU A 78 24.96 -4.98 -45.84
C GLU A 78 24.96 -6.37 -46.49
N ASP A 79 24.28 -6.54 -47.63
CA ASP A 79 24.29 -7.80 -48.40
C ASP A 79 25.73 -8.27 -48.71
N VAL A 80 26.63 -7.33 -49.03
CA VAL A 80 28.06 -7.60 -49.24
C VAL A 80 28.75 -8.01 -47.93
N GLN A 81 28.50 -7.30 -46.83
CA GLN A 81 29.14 -7.58 -45.54
C GLN A 81 28.75 -8.95 -44.97
N ASP A 82 27.48 -9.33 -45.11
CA ASP A 82 26.97 -10.62 -44.66
C ASP A 82 27.53 -11.79 -45.50
N LEU A 83 27.74 -11.58 -46.80
CA LEU A 83 28.42 -12.56 -47.66
C LEU A 83 29.93 -12.66 -47.37
N VAL A 84 30.61 -11.56 -47.02
CA VAL A 84 32.01 -11.62 -46.56
C VAL A 84 32.13 -12.46 -45.29
N GLU A 85 31.24 -12.25 -44.32
CA GLU A 85 31.20 -13.04 -43.09
C GLU A 85 30.99 -14.53 -43.39
N LYS A 86 29.98 -14.86 -44.20
CA LYS A 86 29.70 -16.24 -44.64
C LYS A 86 30.92 -16.91 -45.28
N VAL A 87 31.53 -16.27 -46.28
CA VAL A 87 32.69 -16.81 -47.01
C VAL A 87 33.90 -17.00 -46.09
N LEU A 88 34.14 -16.08 -45.15
CA LEU A 88 35.22 -16.24 -44.16
C LEU A 88 34.98 -17.42 -43.22
N ILE A 89 33.74 -17.68 -42.81
CA ILE A 89 33.40 -18.83 -41.96
C ILE A 89 33.54 -20.15 -42.74
N GLU A 90 32.96 -20.23 -43.94
CA GLU A 90 32.95 -21.46 -44.76
C GLU A 90 34.34 -21.89 -45.23
N ASN A 91 35.25 -20.93 -45.47
CA ASN A 91 36.66 -21.22 -45.78
C ASN A 91 37.55 -21.41 -44.53
N GLY A 92 36.97 -21.59 -43.33
CA GLY A 92 37.72 -21.89 -42.09
C GLY A 92 38.42 -20.69 -41.44
N HIS A 93 38.23 -19.47 -41.92
CA HIS A 93 38.84 -18.24 -41.39
C HIS A 93 38.05 -17.61 -40.23
N ALA A 94 37.54 -18.43 -39.30
CA ALA A 94 36.67 -17.99 -38.20
C ALA A 94 37.25 -16.87 -37.32
N ARG A 95 38.58 -16.84 -37.10
CA ARG A 95 39.26 -15.73 -36.38
C ARG A 95 39.18 -14.42 -37.15
N THR A 96 39.38 -14.46 -38.47
CA THR A 96 39.27 -13.31 -39.37
C THR A 96 37.82 -12.83 -39.48
N ALA A 97 36.86 -13.75 -39.58
CA ALA A 97 35.43 -13.43 -39.53
C ALA A 97 35.07 -12.66 -38.24
N LYS A 98 35.49 -13.16 -37.07
CA LYS A 98 35.25 -12.47 -35.79
C LYS A 98 35.86 -11.06 -35.75
N ALA A 99 37.08 -10.88 -36.25
CA ALA A 99 37.70 -9.55 -36.32
C ALA A 99 36.98 -8.61 -37.30
N TYR A 100 36.50 -9.13 -38.44
CA TYR A 100 35.70 -8.40 -39.42
C TYR A 100 34.36 -7.93 -38.83
N ILE A 101 33.64 -8.81 -38.13
CA ILE A 101 32.37 -8.51 -37.44
C ILE A 101 32.58 -7.41 -36.38
N LEU A 102 33.61 -7.55 -35.52
CA LEU A 102 33.92 -6.55 -34.50
C LEU A 102 34.30 -5.19 -35.11
N TYR A 103 35.05 -5.17 -36.21
CA TYR A 103 35.40 -3.94 -36.93
C TYR A 103 34.16 -3.28 -37.58
N ARG A 104 33.25 -4.08 -38.17
CA ARG A 104 31.96 -3.64 -38.71
C ARG A 104 31.10 -2.99 -37.63
N GLN A 105 30.98 -3.64 -36.47
CA GLN A 105 30.24 -3.15 -35.30
C GLN A 105 30.83 -1.83 -34.79
N GLN A 106 32.13 -1.79 -34.52
CA GLN A 106 32.82 -0.58 -34.06
C GLN A 106 32.64 0.58 -35.04
N HIS A 107 32.73 0.33 -36.36
CA HIS A 107 32.49 1.36 -37.38
C HIS A 107 31.01 1.76 -37.51
N ALA A 108 30.05 0.92 -37.12
CA ALA A 108 28.66 1.33 -37.00
C ALA A 108 28.52 2.32 -35.83
N GLU A 109 29.01 1.95 -34.65
CA GLU A 109 29.01 2.78 -33.43
C GLU A 109 29.66 4.16 -33.66
N TRP A 110 30.82 4.23 -34.34
CA TRP A 110 31.47 5.50 -34.71
C TRP A 110 30.64 6.37 -35.68
N ARG A 111 29.77 5.78 -36.50
CA ARG A 111 28.90 6.53 -37.44
C ARG A 111 27.68 7.07 -36.72
N ASP A 112 27.03 6.27 -35.86
CA ASP A 112 25.97 6.73 -34.97
C ASP A 112 26.45 7.94 -34.16
N PHE A 113 27.64 7.82 -33.54
CA PHE A 113 28.27 8.89 -32.75
C PHE A 113 28.56 10.16 -33.56
N ARG A 114 28.95 10.04 -34.83
CA ARG A 114 29.15 11.21 -35.71
C ARG A 114 27.82 11.87 -36.10
N HIS A 115 26.74 11.08 -36.23
CA HIS A 115 25.39 11.58 -36.53
C HIS A 115 24.75 12.30 -35.32
N LEU A 116 25.15 11.93 -34.11
CA LEU A 116 24.86 12.66 -32.87
C LEU A 116 25.55 14.03 -32.84
N LEU A 117 26.85 14.10 -33.17
CA LEU A 117 27.63 15.34 -33.10
C LEU A 117 27.17 16.44 -34.07
N VAL A 118 26.83 16.10 -35.32
CA VAL A 118 26.35 17.08 -36.31
C VAL A 118 25.06 17.79 -35.85
N ASN A 119 24.24 17.11 -35.06
CA ASN A 119 22.95 17.64 -34.61
C ASN A 119 23.09 18.68 -33.48
N VAL A 120 24.19 18.70 -32.72
CA VAL A 120 24.36 19.62 -31.57
C VAL A 120 24.46 21.08 -32.02
N GLN A 121 25.14 21.35 -33.13
CA GLN A 121 25.24 22.71 -33.66
C GLN A 121 23.86 23.24 -34.14
N GLU A 122 23.07 22.38 -34.80
CA GLU A 122 21.71 22.71 -35.24
C GLU A 122 20.77 22.94 -34.04
N MET A 123 20.85 22.12 -32.98
CA MET A 123 20.05 22.30 -31.76
C MET A 123 20.39 23.60 -31.03
N VAL A 124 21.69 23.95 -30.92
CA VAL A 124 22.11 25.23 -30.32
C VAL A 124 21.55 26.41 -31.11
N GLN A 125 21.73 26.41 -32.44
CA GLN A 125 21.28 27.51 -33.28
C GLN A 125 19.74 27.63 -33.28
N GLY A 126 19.01 26.52 -33.41
CA GLY A 126 17.54 26.50 -33.41
C GLY A 126 16.92 26.93 -32.07
N TYR A 127 17.61 26.68 -30.95
CA TYR A 127 17.23 27.23 -29.65
C TYR A 127 17.46 28.74 -29.60
N LEU A 128 18.64 29.22 -30.02
CA LEU A 128 19.00 30.65 -30.01
C LEU A 128 18.06 31.49 -30.89
N ASP A 129 17.66 30.96 -32.05
CA ASP A 129 16.75 31.61 -33.00
C ASP A 129 15.26 31.47 -32.64
N GLY A 130 14.92 30.76 -31.56
CA GLY A 130 13.54 30.58 -31.08
C GLY A 130 12.65 29.73 -31.99
N GLN A 131 13.22 28.93 -32.91
CA GLN A 131 12.47 28.21 -33.94
C GLN A 131 11.96 26.84 -33.51
N ASP A 132 12.57 26.21 -32.49
CA ASP A 132 12.07 24.93 -31.97
C ASP A 132 10.89 25.15 -31.01
N TRP A 133 9.72 24.60 -31.38
CA TRP A 133 8.53 24.60 -30.53
C TRP A 133 8.75 23.92 -29.16
N ARG A 134 9.76 23.03 -29.06
CA ARG A 134 10.13 22.35 -27.81
C ARG A 134 10.64 23.30 -26.72
N ILE A 135 11.02 24.53 -27.06
CA ILE A 135 11.38 25.57 -26.07
C ILE A 135 10.24 25.78 -25.07
N ASN A 136 8.98 25.61 -25.49
CA ASN A 136 7.78 25.74 -24.64
C ASN A 136 7.11 24.37 -24.35
N GLU A 137 7.83 23.25 -24.48
CA GLU A 137 7.30 21.91 -24.13
C GLU A 137 7.18 21.70 -22.61
N ASN A 138 7.98 22.43 -21.82
CA ASN A 138 7.92 22.48 -20.36
C ASN A 138 7.79 23.95 -19.91
N SER A 139 6.60 24.34 -19.44
CA SER A 139 6.26 25.72 -19.06
C SER A 139 7.00 26.25 -17.81
N ASN A 140 7.78 25.38 -17.14
CA ASN A 140 8.69 25.77 -16.06
C ASN A 140 10.04 26.32 -16.57
N MET A 141 10.32 26.22 -17.88
CA MET A 141 11.54 26.77 -18.49
C MET A 141 11.25 28.07 -19.25
N ASN A 142 12.20 29.00 -19.19
CA ASN A 142 12.25 30.20 -20.03
C ASN A 142 13.54 30.21 -20.85
N TYR A 143 13.54 30.94 -21.97
CA TYR A 143 14.73 31.17 -22.79
C TYR A 143 15.92 31.65 -21.94
N SER A 144 16.97 30.85 -21.85
CA SER A 144 18.13 31.11 -21.01
C SER A 144 19.29 30.17 -21.34
N LEU A 145 20.51 30.49 -20.91
CA LEU A 145 21.67 29.61 -21.07
C LEU A 145 21.46 28.24 -20.39
N GLN A 146 20.77 28.19 -19.26
CA GLN A 146 20.46 26.93 -18.58
C GLN A 146 19.32 26.17 -19.26
N GLY A 147 18.35 26.88 -19.84
CA GLY A 147 17.37 26.29 -20.76
C GLY A 147 18.03 25.63 -21.98
N LEU A 148 19.04 26.28 -22.57
CA LEU A 148 19.85 25.70 -23.64
C LEU A 148 20.60 24.44 -23.16
N ASN A 149 21.27 24.50 -22.01
CA ASN A 149 21.98 23.35 -21.44
C ASN A 149 21.03 22.15 -21.22
N ASN A 150 19.88 22.38 -20.60
CA ASN A 150 18.86 21.35 -20.39
C ASN A 150 18.31 20.81 -21.72
N HIS A 151 18.07 21.67 -22.72
CA HIS A 151 17.60 21.24 -24.04
C HIS A 151 18.59 20.29 -24.73
N ILE A 152 19.89 20.60 -24.69
CA ILE A 152 20.94 19.74 -25.24
C ILE A 152 21.03 18.41 -24.47
N ILE A 153 21.07 18.46 -23.13
CA ILE A 153 21.12 17.27 -22.27
C ILE A 153 19.91 16.38 -22.53
N ALA A 154 18.70 16.95 -22.56
CA ALA A 154 17.47 16.21 -22.79
C ALA A 154 17.44 15.53 -24.16
N ALA A 155 17.91 16.21 -25.21
CA ALA A 155 17.98 15.63 -26.55
C ALA A 155 18.97 14.46 -26.63
N VAL A 156 20.15 14.58 -25.99
CA VAL A 156 21.17 13.51 -25.95
C VAL A 156 20.69 12.31 -25.14
N SER A 157 20.16 12.53 -23.93
CA SER A 157 19.57 11.48 -23.09
C SER A 157 18.43 10.75 -23.81
N SER A 158 17.56 11.50 -24.51
CA SER A 158 16.43 10.91 -25.24
C SER A 158 16.88 9.98 -26.36
N ARG A 159 17.93 10.37 -27.10
CA ARG A 159 18.53 9.49 -28.11
C ARG A 159 19.20 8.27 -27.48
N TYR A 160 19.87 8.41 -26.35
CA TYR A 160 20.44 7.23 -25.65
C TYR A 160 19.36 6.21 -25.29
N TRP A 161 18.23 6.67 -24.71
CA TRP A 161 17.08 5.79 -24.47
C TRP A 161 16.56 5.15 -25.76
N LEU A 162 16.29 5.93 -26.81
CA LEU A 162 15.64 5.44 -28.03
C LEU A 162 16.55 4.59 -28.95
N GLU A 163 17.87 4.85 -28.96
CA GLU A 163 18.83 4.19 -29.86
C GLU A 163 19.62 3.06 -29.19
N LYS A 164 19.84 3.11 -27.87
CA LYS A 164 20.70 2.14 -27.14
C LYS A 164 19.96 1.33 -26.08
N VAL A 165 18.84 1.81 -25.53
CA VAL A 165 18.05 1.07 -24.54
C VAL A 165 16.85 0.37 -25.17
N TYR A 166 16.00 1.12 -25.88
CA TYR A 166 14.74 0.59 -26.36
C TYR A 166 14.88 -0.17 -27.69
N PRO A 167 14.23 -1.33 -27.84
CA PRO A 167 14.07 -2.00 -29.12
C PRO A 167 13.46 -1.09 -30.20
N PRO A 168 13.77 -1.31 -31.49
CA PRO A 168 13.25 -0.51 -32.60
C PRO A 168 11.73 -0.32 -32.61
N ALA A 169 10.96 -1.36 -32.25
CA ALA A 169 9.50 -1.28 -32.20
C ALA A 169 8.99 -0.23 -31.19
N ILE A 170 9.60 -0.13 -30.01
CA ILE A 170 9.24 0.85 -28.98
C ILE A 170 9.67 2.26 -29.41
N ARG A 171 10.87 2.41 -30.01
CA ARG A 171 11.32 3.68 -30.58
C ARG A 171 10.37 4.17 -31.67
N GLU A 172 10.07 3.34 -32.66
CA GLU A 172 9.24 3.71 -33.80
C GLU A 172 7.81 4.07 -33.37
N ALA A 173 7.24 3.36 -32.39
CA ALA A 173 5.95 3.70 -31.80
C ALA A 173 5.96 5.07 -31.11
N HIS A 174 7.05 5.43 -30.40
CA HIS A 174 7.23 6.75 -29.81
C HIS A 174 7.39 7.86 -30.87
N GLU A 175 8.22 7.62 -31.88
CA GLU A 175 8.56 8.59 -32.93
C GLU A 175 7.36 8.90 -33.85
N ARG A 176 6.58 7.87 -34.21
CA ARG A 176 5.36 8.02 -35.03
C ARG A 176 4.17 8.58 -34.24
N GLY A 177 4.20 8.50 -32.91
CA GLY A 177 3.12 8.99 -32.05
C GLY A 177 2.01 7.97 -31.77
N ASP A 178 2.27 6.66 -31.92
CA ASP A 178 1.35 5.61 -31.46
C ASP A 178 1.26 5.58 -29.92
N ILE A 179 2.41 5.78 -29.28
CA ILE A 179 2.58 5.97 -27.84
C ILE A 179 3.47 7.19 -27.59
N HIS A 180 3.47 7.69 -26.37
CA HIS A 180 4.40 8.69 -25.90
C HIS A 180 5.06 8.22 -24.62
N ILE A 181 6.39 8.19 -24.61
CA ILE A 181 7.19 7.79 -23.45
C ILE A 181 7.67 9.10 -22.83
N HIS A 182 7.29 9.35 -21.58
CA HIS A 182 7.59 10.61 -20.90
C HIS A 182 9.03 10.63 -20.36
N ASP A 183 9.55 11.85 -20.20
CA ASP A 183 10.79 12.16 -19.49
C ASP A 183 12.06 11.40 -19.94
N LEU A 184 12.14 11.15 -21.25
CA LEU A 184 13.36 10.66 -21.91
C LEU A 184 14.55 11.63 -21.77
N GLY A 185 14.32 12.86 -21.33
CA GLY A 185 15.38 13.86 -21.12
C GLY A 185 16.37 13.54 -19.99
N LEU A 186 16.02 12.62 -19.09
CA LEU A 186 16.86 12.20 -17.97
C LEU A 186 17.00 10.67 -17.93
N LEU A 187 18.18 10.20 -17.51
CA LEU A 187 18.43 8.78 -17.24
C LEU A 187 17.99 8.47 -15.80
N ALA A 188 16.69 8.61 -15.51
CA ALA A 188 16.13 8.64 -14.15
C ALA A 188 14.71 8.01 -14.07
N PRO A 189 14.22 7.62 -12.87
CA PRO A 189 12.79 7.40 -12.61
C PRO A 189 11.95 8.66 -12.91
N TYR A 190 10.62 8.50 -12.97
CA TYR A 190 9.71 9.63 -13.18
C TYR A 190 9.51 10.44 -11.90
N CYS A 191 8.84 9.88 -10.89
CA CYS A 191 8.48 10.63 -9.68
C CYS A 191 8.69 9.78 -8.41
N CYS A 192 8.92 10.45 -7.28
CA CYS A 192 9.23 9.82 -6.00
C CYS A 192 8.56 10.56 -4.82
N GLY A 193 7.72 9.87 -4.06
CA GLY A 193 7.33 10.24 -2.71
C GLY A 193 8.34 9.68 -1.72
N TRP A 194 8.84 10.52 -0.83
CA TRP A 194 9.90 10.20 0.13
C TRP A 194 9.33 10.08 1.55
N ASP A 195 10.05 9.39 2.43
CA ASP A 195 9.71 9.34 3.85
C ASP A 195 10.34 10.52 4.59
N LEU A 196 9.49 11.41 5.13
CA LEU A 196 9.95 12.54 5.92
C LEU A 196 10.48 12.09 7.29
N ALA A 197 9.92 11.02 7.88
CA ALA A 197 10.43 10.47 9.13
C ALA A 197 11.87 9.97 8.97
N ASP A 198 12.17 9.27 7.87
CA ASP A 198 13.53 8.79 7.58
C ASP A 198 14.54 9.95 7.43
N LEU A 199 14.14 11.07 6.81
CA LEU A 199 14.97 12.28 6.74
C LEU A 199 15.17 12.93 8.12
N LEU A 200 14.15 12.92 8.99
CA LEU A 200 14.24 13.46 10.35
C LEU A 200 15.01 12.54 11.32
N GLU A 201 15.00 11.22 11.10
CA GLU A 201 15.76 10.23 11.87
C GLU A 201 17.24 10.14 11.42
N SER A 202 17.51 10.15 10.11
CA SER A 202 18.87 9.98 9.56
C SER A 202 19.61 11.28 9.21
N GLY A 203 18.90 12.39 9.04
CA GLY A 203 19.46 13.64 8.49
C GLY A 203 19.73 13.54 6.98
N PHE A 204 20.17 14.64 6.37
CA PHE A 204 20.51 14.64 4.94
C PHE A 204 21.91 14.06 4.68
N ALA A 205 21.99 12.74 4.45
CA ALA A 205 23.22 11.94 4.48
C ALA A 205 23.23 10.81 3.42
N GLY A 206 24.18 9.87 3.55
CA GLY A 206 24.22 8.62 2.77
C GLY A 206 25.23 8.56 1.61
N VAL A 207 26.04 9.60 1.45
CA VAL A 207 26.97 9.78 0.32
C VAL A 207 28.32 10.26 0.84
N GLY A 208 29.07 9.38 1.50
CA GLY A 208 30.31 9.70 2.23
C GLY A 208 31.50 10.31 1.44
N GLN A 209 31.34 10.62 0.15
CA GLN A 209 32.26 11.50 -0.60
C GLN A 209 31.77 12.97 -0.68
N LYS A 210 30.64 13.28 -0.03
CA LYS A 210 30.00 14.59 0.05
C LYS A 210 29.87 15.02 1.52
N VAL A 211 29.46 16.26 1.74
CA VAL A 211 29.11 16.75 3.07
C VAL A 211 27.75 16.16 3.44
N GLU A 212 27.65 15.61 4.64
CA GLU A 212 26.42 15.05 5.21
C GLU A 212 25.93 15.95 6.36
N SER A 213 24.62 16.02 6.55
CA SER A 213 23.98 16.75 7.63
C SER A 213 23.46 15.78 8.68
N ALA A 214 23.83 16.01 9.95
CA ALA A 214 23.21 15.30 11.06
C ALA A 214 21.69 15.61 11.13
N PRO A 215 20.89 14.73 11.75
CA PRO A 215 19.45 14.94 11.95
C PRO A 215 19.11 16.33 12.50
N PRO A 216 18.08 17.01 11.95
CA PRO A 216 17.75 18.37 12.34
C PRO A 216 17.25 18.44 13.79
N ARG A 217 17.68 19.48 14.53
CA ARG A 217 17.26 19.74 15.92
C ARG A 217 16.34 20.96 16.07
N HIS A 218 16.24 21.78 15.03
CA HIS A 218 15.56 23.07 15.02
C HIS A 218 14.68 23.19 13.77
N PHE A 219 13.54 23.89 13.85
CA PHE A 219 12.53 24.01 12.81
C PHE A 219 13.11 24.54 11.49
N ARG A 220 13.90 25.63 11.55
CA ARG A 220 14.61 26.18 10.38
C ARG A 220 15.60 25.20 9.78
N THR A 221 16.30 24.41 10.60
CA THR A 221 17.24 23.40 10.13
C THR A 221 16.52 22.24 9.43
N ALA A 222 15.35 21.81 9.93
CA ALA A 222 14.51 20.81 9.26
C ALA A 222 14.03 21.31 7.89
N LEU A 223 13.45 22.51 7.83
CA LEU A 223 13.03 23.14 6.57
C LEU A 223 14.20 23.32 5.58
N GLY A 224 15.37 23.74 6.07
CA GLY A 224 16.58 23.86 5.26
C GLY A 224 17.09 22.53 4.71
N GLN A 225 17.06 21.44 5.49
CA GLN A 225 17.40 20.10 5.01
C GLN A 225 16.38 19.60 3.98
N ILE A 226 15.08 19.81 4.20
CA ILE A 226 14.02 19.48 3.22
C ILE A 226 14.22 20.22 1.89
N ALA A 227 14.55 21.52 1.92
CA ALA A 227 14.83 22.27 0.70
C ALA A 227 16.06 21.71 -0.04
N ASN A 228 17.17 21.49 0.65
CA ASN A 228 18.40 20.91 0.08
C ASN A 228 18.19 19.50 -0.49
N PHE A 229 17.38 18.69 0.21
CA PHE A 229 16.97 17.36 -0.22
C PHE A 229 16.24 17.43 -1.57
N PHE A 230 15.16 18.22 -1.68
CA PHE A 230 14.41 18.33 -2.93
C PHE A 230 15.25 18.85 -4.11
N TYR A 231 16.11 19.86 -3.88
CA TYR A 231 17.02 20.35 -4.93
C TYR A 231 18.05 19.33 -5.39
N THR A 232 18.52 18.45 -4.49
CA THR A 232 19.51 17.43 -4.84
C THR A 232 18.88 16.23 -5.53
N LEU A 233 17.76 15.73 -5.00
CA LEU A 233 17.03 14.59 -5.56
C LEU A 233 16.31 14.96 -6.87
N GLN A 234 16.12 16.25 -7.20
CA GLN A 234 15.72 16.69 -8.55
C GLN A 234 16.77 16.31 -9.63
N GLY A 235 18.03 16.07 -9.23
CA GLY A 235 19.04 15.52 -10.12
C GLY A 235 18.91 14.01 -10.36
N GLU A 236 18.12 13.30 -9.55
CA GLU A 236 17.98 11.84 -9.57
C GLU A 236 16.56 11.36 -9.97
N ALA A 237 15.56 12.24 -10.02
CA ALA A 237 14.20 11.98 -10.50
C ALA A 237 13.74 13.08 -11.48
N ALA A 238 13.00 12.72 -12.53
CA ALA A 238 12.67 13.65 -13.61
C ALA A 238 11.47 14.58 -13.37
N GLY A 239 10.51 14.11 -12.57
CA GLY A 239 9.22 14.75 -12.30
C GLY A 239 9.05 15.12 -10.83
N ALA A 240 7.83 14.98 -10.31
CA ALA A 240 7.50 15.46 -8.97
C ALA A 240 8.19 14.67 -7.86
N GLN A 241 8.54 15.39 -6.80
CA GLN A 241 8.95 14.85 -5.51
C GLN A 241 7.92 15.22 -4.44
N ALA A 242 7.67 14.33 -3.49
CA ALA A 242 6.66 14.58 -2.46
C ALA A 242 7.11 14.20 -1.05
N PHE A 243 6.62 14.94 -0.05
CA PHE A 243 6.52 14.49 1.34
C PHE A 243 5.05 14.48 1.77
N SER A 244 4.68 13.47 2.55
CA SER A 244 3.36 13.33 3.18
C SER A 244 3.45 13.71 4.67
N SER A 245 2.32 14.11 5.27
CA SER A 245 2.23 14.51 6.68
C SER A 245 3.22 15.61 7.08
N PHE A 246 3.46 16.57 6.18
CA PHE A 246 4.49 17.60 6.35
C PHE A 246 4.24 18.50 7.56
N ASP A 247 2.99 18.87 7.79
CA ASP A 247 2.56 19.65 8.94
C ASP A 247 2.65 18.84 10.25
N THR A 248 2.16 17.60 10.25
CA THR A 248 2.27 16.68 11.40
C THR A 248 3.72 16.48 11.83
N TYR A 249 4.63 16.13 10.92
CA TYR A 249 6.02 15.82 11.26
C TYR A 249 6.85 17.03 11.72
N LEU A 250 6.49 18.25 11.29
CA LEU A 250 7.27 19.45 11.60
C LEU A 250 6.70 20.29 12.75
N ALA A 251 5.41 20.14 13.11
CA ALA A 251 4.81 20.81 14.25
C ALA A 251 5.59 20.67 15.57
N PRO A 252 6.19 19.51 15.93
CA PRO A 252 6.95 19.38 17.18
C PRO A 252 8.16 20.30 17.29
N PHE A 253 8.84 20.60 16.18
CA PHE A 253 10.00 21.49 16.18
C PHE A 253 9.66 22.92 16.60
N ILE A 254 8.44 23.38 16.31
CA ILE A 254 7.97 24.74 16.67
C ILE A 254 7.95 24.88 18.20
N ARG A 255 7.37 23.90 18.91
CA ARG A 255 7.32 23.88 20.38
C ARG A 255 8.69 23.67 21.01
N TYR A 256 9.49 22.76 20.45
CA TYR A 256 10.83 22.44 20.96
C TYR A 256 11.82 23.61 20.82
N ASP A 257 11.69 24.43 19.77
CA ASP A 257 12.45 25.69 19.61
C ASP A 257 11.84 26.86 20.41
N GLY A 258 10.62 26.72 20.94
CA GLY A 258 9.91 27.77 21.68
C GLY A 258 9.45 28.94 20.82
N LEU A 259 9.21 28.72 19.52
CA LEU A 259 8.94 29.77 18.54
C LEU A 259 7.56 30.41 18.72
N ASP A 260 7.49 31.73 18.53
CA ASP A 260 6.20 32.41 18.36
C ASP A 260 5.66 32.28 16.92
N TYR A 261 4.38 32.62 16.72
CA TYR A 261 3.73 32.55 15.41
C TYR A 261 4.43 33.39 14.32
N ARG A 262 5.05 34.52 14.67
CA ARG A 262 5.79 35.36 13.70
C ARG A 262 7.08 34.67 13.27
N GLU A 263 7.77 34.00 14.19
CA GLU A 263 8.98 33.23 13.89
C GLU A 263 8.66 31.99 13.02
N VAL A 264 7.55 31.29 13.30
CA VAL A 264 7.03 30.21 12.45
C VAL A 264 6.74 30.72 11.03
N LYS A 265 6.02 31.84 10.91
CA LYS A 265 5.72 32.45 9.61
C LYS A 265 6.99 32.90 8.88
N GLN A 266 7.96 33.47 9.58
CA GLN A 266 9.23 33.88 8.99
C GLN A 266 10.04 32.69 8.47
N ALA A 267 10.05 31.57 9.19
CA ALA A 267 10.72 30.33 8.77
C ALA A 267 10.04 29.67 7.56
N LEU A 268 8.70 29.65 7.51
CA LEU A 268 7.97 29.16 6.35
C LEU A 268 8.10 30.09 5.13
N GLN A 269 8.19 31.41 5.33
CA GLN A 269 8.51 32.36 4.27
C GLN A 269 9.90 32.08 3.68
N GLU A 270 10.92 31.90 4.53
CA GLU A 270 12.28 31.52 4.12
C GLU A 270 12.27 30.22 3.30
N PHE A 271 11.54 29.19 3.76
CA PHE A 271 11.40 27.91 3.07
C PHE A 271 10.70 28.02 1.70
N ILE A 272 9.52 28.64 1.62
CA ILE A 272 8.74 28.79 0.39
C ILE A 272 9.53 29.62 -0.63
N PHE A 273 10.20 30.71 -0.19
CA PHE A 273 10.99 31.54 -1.08
C PHE A 273 12.18 30.74 -1.63
N ASN A 274 12.89 30.00 -0.77
CA ASN A 274 14.02 29.15 -1.20
C ASN A 274 13.60 28.07 -2.21
N LEU A 275 12.40 27.47 -2.10
CA LEU A 275 11.88 26.51 -3.08
C LEU A 275 11.45 27.13 -4.43
N ASN A 276 11.17 28.44 -4.48
CA ASN A 276 10.71 29.13 -5.69
C ASN A 276 11.80 29.93 -6.42
N VAL A 277 13.02 30.02 -5.85
CA VAL A 277 14.16 30.63 -6.53
C VAL A 277 14.89 29.55 -7.35
N PRO A 278 14.93 29.65 -8.69
CA PRO A 278 15.62 28.66 -9.52
C PRO A 278 17.13 28.69 -9.26
N THR A 279 17.73 27.52 -9.01
CA THR A 279 19.16 27.39 -8.70
C THR A 279 19.98 27.03 -9.94
N ARG A 280 21.28 26.77 -9.78
CA ARG A 280 22.21 26.54 -10.91
C ARG A 280 21.91 25.30 -11.74
N VAL A 281 21.23 24.29 -11.19
CA VAL A 281 20.92 23.05 -11.91
C VAL A 281 19.65 23.28 -12.74
N GLY A 282 19.82 23.42 -14.06
CA GLY A 282 18.72 23.53 -15.02
C GLY A 282 17.86 24.79 -14.94
N PHE A 283 18.03 25.66 -13.93
CA PHE A 283 17.28 26.90 -13.74
C PHE A 283 15.75 26.70 -13.67
N GLN A 284 15.35 25.53 -13.14
CA GLN A 284 13.98 25.24 -12.74
C GLN A 284 13.89 25.27 -11.21
N THR A 285 12.70 25.55 -10.70
CA THR A 285 12.30 25.24 -9.33
C THR A 285 12.02 23.72 -9.22
N PRO A 286 12.32 23.07 -8.08
CA PRO A 286 11.99 21.66 -7.88
C PRO A 286 10.47 21.48 -7.93
N PHE A 287 10.02 20.47 -8.68
CA PHE A 287 8.60 20.12 -8.72
C PHE A 287 8.26 19.39 -7.41
N VAL A 288 7.82 20.14 -6.40
CA VAL A 288 7.52 19.62 -5.07
C VAL A 288 6.02 19.59 -4.82
N ASN A 289 5.52 18.50 -4.22
CA ASN A 289 4.19 18.43 -3.59
C ASN A 289 4.34 18.19 -2.07
N LEU A 290 3.56 18.91 -1.27
CA LEU A 290 3.46 18.66 0.17
C LEU A 290 2.03 18.28 0.52
N THR A 291 1.84 17.13 1.15
CA THR A 291 0.53 16.72 1.69
C THR A 291 0.43 17.13 3.15
N MET A 292 -0.65 17.85 3.48
CA MET A 292 -0.99 18.38 4.80
C MET A 292 -2.18 17.61 5.36
N ASP A 293 -2.10 17.21 6.62
CA ASP A 293 -3.15 16.44 7.30
C ASP A 293 -4.21 17.32 7.97
N VAL A 294 -3.86 18.56 8.37
CA VAL A 294 -4.66 19.51 9.20
C VAL A 294 -4.99 19.02 10.60
N VAL A 295 -5.47 17.79 10.75
CA VAL A 295 -5.67 17.11 12.03
C VAL A 295 -4.64 16.01 12.12
N VAL A 296 -3.99 15.85 13.28
CA VAL A 296 -2.99 14.79 13.47
C VAL A 296 -3.62 13.41 13.17
N PRO A 297 -3.15 12.65 12.16
CA PRO A 297 -3.74 11.36 11.81
C PRO A 297 -3.67 10.39 12.98
N GLN A 298 -4.72 9.60 13.24
CA GLN A 298 -4.76 8.66 14.38
C GLN A 298 -3.56 7.70 14.41
N VAL A 299 -3.07 7.29 13.23
CA VAL A 299 -1.86 6.45 13.06
C VAL A 299 -0.59 7.09 13.63
N LEU A 300 -0.47 8.43 13.51
CA LEU A 300 0.69 9.19 13.97
C LEU A 300 0.45 9.78 15.38
N ALA A 301 -0.80 10.01 15.78
CA ALA A 301 -1.14 10.68 17.03
C ALA A 301 -0.50 10.04 18.27
N GLY A 302 -0.41 8.72 18.31
CA GLY A 302 0.25 7.96 19.37
C GLY A 302 1.75 7.68 19.16
N GLU A 303 2.34 8.03 18.00
CA GLU A 303 3.76 7.81 17.74
C GLU A 303 4.62 8.90 18.39
N PRO A 304 5.77 8.55 19.00
CA PRO A 304 6.73 9.52 19.54
C PRO A 304 7.24 10.52 18.50
N VAL A 305 7.37 11.79 18.89
CA VAL A 305 7.92 12.82 18.00
C VAL A 305 9.43 12.65 17.78
N ILE A 306 9.89 12.95 16.56
CA ILE A 306 11.30 12.83 16.16
C ILE A 306 11.96 14.21 16.21
N ILE A 307 12.92 14.41 17.13
CA ILE A 307 13.69 15.66 17.26
C ILE A 307 15.18 15.32 17.36
N GLY A 308 15.99 15.76 16.41
CA GLY A 308 17.44 15.55 16.43
C GLY A 308 17.88 14.11 16.18
N GLY A 309 17.07 13.32 15.45
CA GLY A 309 17.33 11.91 15.18
C GLY A 309 16.83 10.95 16.27
N GLU A 310 16.27 11.49 17.35
CA GLU A 310 15.84 10.73 18.52
C GLU A 310 14.33 10.87 18.73
N ARG A 311 13.70 9.77 19.12
CA ARG A 311 12.30 9.73 19.54
C ARG A 311 12.16 10.30 20.96
N ARG A 312 11.17 11.17 21.15
CA ARG A 312 10.90 11.86 22.43
C ARG A 312 9.80 11.17 23.23
N LYS A 313 9.32 11.79 24.32
CA LYS A 313 8.27 11.23 25.17
C LYS A 313 6.87 11.70 24.76
N GLU A 314 6.80 12.91 24.24
CA GLU A 314 5.61 13.50 23.65
C GLU A 314 5.31 12.81 22.31
N CYS A 315 4.03 12.68 21.97
CA CYS A 315 3.57 12.05 20.73
C CYS A 315 2.97 13.11 19.79
N TYR A 316 2.87 12.85 18.49
CA TYR A 316 2.41 13.88 17.53
C TYR A 316 1.02 14.46 17.88
N GLY A 317 0.14 13.68 18.52
CA GLY A 317 -1.18 14.15 18.98
C GLY A 317 -1.14 15.32 19.96
N ASP A 318 0.00 15.55 20.63
CA ASP A 318 0.17 16.66 21.57
C ASP A 318 0.37 18.02 20.88
N PHE A 319 0.57 18.08 19.55
CA PHE A 319 1.10 19.26 18.82
C PHE A 319 0.12 19.92 17.82
N GLN A 320 -1.19 19.71 17.99
CA GLN A 320 -2.21 20.30 17.11
C GLN A 320 -2.12 21.84 17.02
N GLN A 321 -1.78 22.53 18.12
CA GLN A 321 -1.67 24.00 18.11
C GLN A 321 -0.54 24.50 17.19
N GLU A 322 0.61 23.84 17.19
CA GLU A 322 1.75 24.16 16.34
C GLU A 322 1.49 23.78 14.88
N MET A 323 0.73 22.70 14.66
CA MET A 323 0.25 22.27 13.35
C MET A 323 -0.73 23.28 12.74
N ASP A 324 -1.63 23.85 13.56
CA ASP A 324 -2.51 24.96 13.18
C ASP A 324 -1.70 26.21 12.82
N TRP A 325 -0.71 26.58 13.64
CA TRP A 325 0.17 27.72 13.37
C TRP A 325 0.95 27.55 12.07
N LEU A 326 1.51 26.37 11.82
CA LEU A 326 2.22 26.02 10.58
C LEU A 326 1.29 26.17 9.38
N ASN A 327 0.08 25.60 9.42
CA ASN A 327 -0.89 25.67 8.33
C ASN A 327 -1.39 27.09 8.05
N ILE A 328 -1.72 27.87 9.09
CA ILE A 328 -2.15 29.28 8.96
C ILE A 328 -1.02 30.10 8.34
N ALA A 329 0.20 29.98 8.86
CA ALA A 329 1.37 30.70 8.36
C ALA A 329 1.72 30.32 6.90
N PHE A 330 1.66 29.04 6.55
CA PHE A 330 1.85 28.55 5.18
C PHE A 330 0.81 29.17 4.23
N CYS A 331 -0.47 29.14 4.59
CA CYS A 331 -1.54 29.74 3.80
C CYS A 331 -1.35 31.26 3.64
N GLU A 332 -0.91 31.97 4.68
CA GLU A 332 -0.65 33.41 4.61
C GLU A 332 0.51 33.74 3.66
N VAL A 333 1.65 33.04 3.74
CA VAL A 333 2.79 33.26 2.82
C VAL A 333 2.40 32.95 1.38
N MET A 334 1.69 31.84 1.13
CA MET A 334 1.21 31.49 -0.21
C MET A 334 0.18 32.51 -0.75
N MET A 335 -0.59 33.15 0.13
CA MET A 335 -1.51 34.24 -0.25
C MET A 335 -0.80 35.59 -0.48
N GLU A 336 0.28 35.89 0.23
CA GLU A 336 1.10 37.10 0.05
C GLU A 336 1.78 37.08 -1.33
N GLY A 337 2.41 35.97 -1.69
CA GLY A 337 3.07 35.78 -2.99
C GLY A 337 4.48 36.39 -3.07
N ASP A 338 5.01 36.49 -4.29
CA ASP A 338 6.33 37.09 -4.54
C ASP A 338 6.35 38.62 -4.30
N ALA A 339 7.51 39.25 -4.47
CA ALA A 339 7.67 40.70 -4.32
C ALA A 339 6.81 41.57 -5.28
N ARG A 340 6.03 40.97 -6.19
CA ARG A 340 5.06 41.60 -7.09
C ARG A 340 3.64 41.04 -6.91
N GLY A 341 3.40 40.24 -5.87
CA GLY A 341 2.12 39.60 -5.58
C GLY A 341 1.77 38.44 -6.52
N ARG A 342 2.75 37.83 -7.22
CA ARG A 342 2.52 36.60 -7.99
C ARG A 342 2.37 35.41 -7.06
N ILE A 343 1.58 34.42 -7.48
CA ILE A 343 1.48 33.13 -6.79
C ILE A 343 2.82 32.38 -6.83
N PHE A 344 3.15 31.65 -5.77
CA PHE A 344 4.19 30.61 -5.82
C PHE A 344 3.64 29.36 -6.50
N THR A 345 4.36 28.83 -7.49
CA THR A 345 3.94 27.61 -8.20
C THR A 345 4.22 26.35 -7.36
N PHE A 346 5.26 26.39 -6.53
CA PHE A 346 5.68 25.29 -5.67
C PHE A 346 5.83 25.75 -4.20
N PRO A 347 5.89 24.83 -3.22
CA PRO A 347 5.40 23.47 -3.34
C PRO A 347 3.90 23.48 -3.67
N ILE A 348 3.42 22.49 -4.41
CA ILE A 348 1.98 22.28 -4.60
C ILE A 348 1.44 21.75 -3.27
N PRO A 349 0.54 22.46 -2.58
CA PRO A 349 -0.05 21.94 -1.37
C PRO A 349 -1.24 21.04 -1.71
N THR A 350 -1.31 19.89 -1.05
CA THR A 350 -2.44 18.96 -1.07
C THR A 350 -2.97 18.84 0.36
N TYR A 351 -4.27 19.02 0.56
CA TYR A 351 -4.92 18.95 1.86
C TYR A 351 -5.85 17.75 1.93
N ASN A 352 -5.68 16.93 2.96
CA ASN A 352 -6.51 15.77 3.23
C ASN A 352 -7.88 16.22 3.80
N ILE A 353 -8.98 15.85 3.15
CA ILE A 353 -10.34 16.10 3.64
C ILE A 353 -10.90 14.79 4.21
N THR A 354 -10.75 14.63 5.51
CA THR A 354 -11.25 13.50 6.32
C THR A 354 -12.60 13.83 6.98
N PRO A 355 -13.33 12.85 7.54
CA PRO A 355 -14.61 13.09 8.24
C PRO A 355 -14.53 14.04 9.44
N ASP A 356 -13.36 14.16 10.06
CA ASP A 356 -13.04 15.03 11.20
C ASP A 356 -12.43 16.38 10.79
N PHE A 357 -12.36 16.71 9.49
CA PHE A 357 -11.80 17.97 9.01
C PHE A 357 -12.49 19.18 9.66
N PRO A 358 -11.74 20.13 10.27
CA PRO A 358 -12.31 21.15 11.16
C PRO A 358 -12.84 22.35 10.36
N TRP A 359 -13.95 22.17 9.66
CA TRP A 359 -14.55 23.12 8.70
C TRP A 359 -14.78 24.55 9.22
N GLU A 360 -15.02 24.71 10.52
CA GLU A 360 -15.29 26.00 11.18
C GLU A 360 -14.09 26.53 12.00
N SER A 361 -12.87 26.06 11.70
CA SER A 361 -11.64 26.51 12.35
C SER A 361 -10.96 27.70 11.63
N PRO A 362 -10.12 28.48 12.34
CA PRO A 362 -9.26 29.50 11.71
C PRO A 362 -8.32 28.94 10.63
N VAL A 363 -7.92 27.66 10.76
CA VAL A 363 -7.10 26.96 9.76
C VAL A 363 -7.90 26.75 8.48
N ALA A 364 -9.11 26.18 8.59
CA ALA A 364 -10.01 26.01 7.46
C ALA A 364 -10.35 27.35 6.78
N ASP A 365 -10.56 28.42 7.54
CA ASP A 365 -10.79 29.76 6.99
C ASP A 365 -9.62 30.27 6.14
N ARG A 366 -8.37 30.03 6.58
CA ARG A 366 -7.17 30.38 5.80
C ARG A 366 -7.02 29.52 4.54
N ILE A 367 -7.29 28.21 4.62
CA ILE A 367 -7.30 27.32 3.46
C ILE A 367 -8.37 27.76 2.45
N MET A 368 -9.58 28.09 2.89
CA MET A 368 -10.66 28.57 2.03
C MET A 368 -10.35 29.96 1.44
N ALA A 369 -9.70 30.86 2.18
CA ALA A 369 -9.26 32.16 1.66
C ALA A 369 -8.19 32.01 0.56
N MET A 370 -7.23 31.11 0.77
CA MET A 370 -6.20 30.77 -0.21
C MET A 370 -6.83 30.13 -1.47
N THR A 371 -7.77 29.21 -1.28
CA THR A 371 -8.53 28.56 -2.37
C THR A 371 -9.35 29.57 -3.16
N ALA A 372 -10.05 30.47 -2.48
CA ALA A 372 -10.89 31.49 -3.10
C ALA A 372 -10.07 32.48 -3.94
N LYS A 373 -8.88 32.89 -3.49
CA LYS A 373 -7.99 33.84 -4.17
C LYS A 373 -7.21 33.22 -5.34
N TYR A 374 -6.62 32.05 -5.12
CA TYR A 374 -5.61 31.44 -5.99
C TYR A 374 -5.92 30.01 -6.43
N GLY A 375 -6.97 29.38 -5.92
CA GLY A 375 -7.31 27.99 -6.29
C GLY A 375 -6.29 26.94 -5.86
N ILE A 376 -5.39 27.27 -4.94
CA ILE A 376 -4.59 26.29 -4.20
C ILE A 376 -5.23 26.17 -2.81
N PRO A 377 -5.33 24.96 -2.23
CA PRO A 377 -4.57 23.75 -2.56
C PRO A 377 -5.27 22.80 -3.55
N TYR A 378 -4.67 21.62 -3.75
CA TYR A 378 -5.40 20.40 -4.07
C TYR A 378 -6.14 19.87 -2.83
N PHE A 379 -7.27 19.20 -3.04
CA PHE A 379 -7.99 18.49 -2.00
C PHE A 379 -8.08 17.00 -2.31
N ALA A 380 -7.66 16.17 -1.36
CA ALA A 380 -7.83 14.72 -1.39
C ALA A 380 -9.11 14.34 -0.63
N ASN A 381 -10.05 13.66 -1.27
CA ASN A 381 -11.29 13.23 -0.63
C ASN A 381 -11.08 11.92 0.13
N PHE A 382 -11.23 11.92 1.45
CA PHE A 382 -11.28 10.73 2.32
C PHE A 382 -12.64 10.55 3.01
N ILE A 383 -13.66 11.36 2.66
CA ILE A 383 -15.01 11.27 3.24
C ILE A 383 -15.86 10.23 2.52
N ASN A 384 -15.83 10.24 1.18
CA ASN A 384 -16.71 9.41 0.35
C ASN A 384 -15.95 8.65 -0.76
N SER A 385 -14.64 8.52 -0.64
CA SER A 385 -13.81 7.70 -1.53
C SER A 385 -13.50 6.34 -0.88
N ASP A 386 -13.01 5.38 -1.67
CA ASP A 386 -12.57 4.07 -1.17
C ASP A 386 -11.24 4.14 -0.37
N LEU A 387 -10.80 5.32 0.05
CA LEU A 387 -9.50 5.60 0.67
C LEU A 387 -9.62 5.73 2.18
N LYS A 388 -8.71 5.09 2.91
CA LYS A 388 -8.54 5.28 4.35
C LYS A 388 -7.10 5.70 4.65
N PRO A 389 -6.88 6.65 5.58
CA PRO A 389 -5.54 7.00 6.05
C PRO A 389 -4.87 5.88 6.87
N GLU A 390 -5.69 5.00 7.46
CA GLU A 390 -5.34 4.31 8.69
C GLU A 390 -4.49 3.07 8.57
N ASP A 391 -4.64 2.28 7.51
CA ASP A 391 -4.47 0.84 7.72
C ASP A 391 -3.02 0.41 8.03
N VAL A 392 -1.99 1.24 8.16
CA VAL A 392 -0.56 0.83 8.17
C VAL A 392 -0.05 0.17 9.48
N ARG A 393 -0.23 -1.16 9.70
CA ARG A 393 0.84 -2.13 10.16
C ARG A 393 0.42 -3.61 10.32
N SER A 394 1.38 -4.53 10.16
CA SER A 394 1.24 -6.01 10.16
C SER A 394 2.17 -6.52 11.25
N MET A 395 1.62 -7.22 12.23
CA MET A 395 2.30 -7.54 13.48
C MET A 395 1.73 -8.84 14.04
N CYS A 396 2.54 -9.64 14.72
CA CYS A 396 2.28 -11.08 14.86
C CYS A 396 2.42 -11.67 16.28
N LEU A 397 1.87 -12.88 16.46
CA LEU A 397 1.90 -13.73 17.64
C LEU A 397 3.09 -14.70 17.69
N PHE A 398 3.47 -15.13 18.89
CA PHE A 398 4.48 -16.18 19.07
C PHE A 398 3.95 -17.56 18.58
N PRO A 399 4.78 -18.47 18.06
CA PRO A 399 4.30 -19.68 17.36
C PRO A 399 3.42 -20.61 18.18
N GLU A 400 3.71 -20.74 19.47
CA GLU A 400 3.03 -21.60 20.43
C GLU A 400 1.80 -20.93 21.08
N GLU A 401 1.36 -19.76 20.63
CA GLU A 401 0.07 -19.20 21.06
C GLU A 401 -1.06 -20.02 20.41
N ASP A 402 -1.85 -20.70 21.24
CA ASP A 402 -3.03 -21.46 20.82
C ASP A 402 -4.20 -20.54 20.41
N ILE A 403 -4.93 -20.94 19.38
CA ILE A 403 -6.16 -20.31 18.89
C ILE A 403 -7.26 -21.37 18.66
N LEU A 404 -8.52 -20.93 18.65
CA LEU A 404 -9.66 -21.77 18.27
C LEU A 404 -10.03 -21.55 16.81
N ILE A 405 -10.11 -22.65 16.07
CA ILE A 405 -10.50 -22.67 14.66
C ILE A 405 -11.74 -23.55 14.45
N ARG A 406 -12.46 -23.32 13.35
CA ARG A 406 -13.56 -24.16 12.89
C ARG A 406 -13.33 -24.57 11.43
N GLU A 407 -13.37 -25.87 11.19
CA GLU A 407 -13.25 -26.49 9.87
C GLU A 407 -14.41 -27.46 9.68
N ASN A 408 -15.22 -27.29 8.62
CA ASN A 408 -16.35 -28.16 8.31
C ASN A 408 -17.34 -28.37 9.49
N GLY A 409 -17.50 -27.37 10.36
CA GLY A 409 -18.34 -27.43 11.57
C GLY A 409 -17.70 -28.10 12.79
N ILE A 410 -16.48 -28.63 12.67
CA ILE A 410 -15.68 -29.16 13.77
C ILE A 410 -14.80 -28.03 14.31
N ILE A 411 -14.91 -27.76 15.61
CA ILE A 411 -14.10 -26.79 16.33
C ILE A 411 -12.86 -27.50 16.88
N ARG A 412 -11.68 -26.95 16.61
CA ARG A 412 -10.38 -27.46 17.07
C ARG A 412 -9.59 -26.34 17.77
N LYS A 413 -8.65 -26.74 18.64
CA LYS A 413 -7.58 -25.87 19.15
C LYS A 413 -6.28 -26.26 18.47
N LEU A 414 -5.57 -25.30 17.90
CA LEU A 414 -4.23 -25.45 17.34
C LEU A 414 -3.35 -24.30 17.83
N THR A 415 -2.04 -24.50 17.91
CA THR A 415 -1.11 -23.36 17.94
C THR A 415 -1.16 -22.61 16.61
N ILE A 416 -0.92 -21.30 16.60
CA ILE A 416 -0.91 -20.53 15.36
C ILE A 416 0.20 -21.00 14.39
N GLY A 417 1.31 -21.53 14.91
CA GLY A 417 2.33 -22.22 14.11
C GLY A 417 1.83 -23.52 13.47
N GLU A 418 1.04 -24.34 14.18
CA GLU A 418 0.41 -25.54 13.62
C GLU A 418 -0.67 -25.19 12.59
N LEU A 419 -1.53 -24.19 12.85
CA LEU A 419 -2.47 -23.68 11.85
C LEU A 419 -1.73 -23.27 10.58
N PHE A 420 -0.66 -22.48 10.74
CA PHE A 420 0.14 -22.02 9.62
C PHE A 420 0.71 -23.19 8.81
N GLU A 421 1.34 -24.16 9.46
CA GLU A 421 1.93 -25.31 8.76
C GLU A 421 0.88 -26.25 8.13
N GLN A 422 -0.33 -26.35 8.70
CA GLN A 422 -1.43 -27.20 8.18
C GLN A 422 -2.23 -26.55 7.05
N THR A 423 -2.34 -25.22 7.03
CA THR A 423 -3.26 -24.50 6.12
C THR A 423 -2.58 -23.57 5.13
N LYS A 424 -1.26 -23.32 5.23
CA LYS A 424 -0.52 -22.51 4.25
C LYS A 424 -0.61 -23.11 2.85
N GLY A 425 -1.15 -22.31 1.94
CA GLY A 425 -1.05 -22.52 0.52
C GLY A 425 0.17 -21.83 -0.08
N GLN A 426 -0.01 -21.31 -1.30
CA GLN A 426 1.04 -20.61 -2.02
C GLN A 426 1.61 -19.42 -1.21
N GLN A 427 2.94 -19.31 -1.14
CA GLN A 427 3.59 -18.11 -0.60
C GLN A 427 3.38 -16.93 -1.56
N LEU A 428 2.93 -15.80 -1.00
CA LEU A 428 2.45 -14.63 -1.72
C LEU A 428 3.52 -13.54 -1.82
N ASP A 429 4.30 -13.41 -0.75
CA ASP A 429 5.51 -12.60 -0.65
C ASP A 429 6.34 -13.08 0.56
N HIS A 430 7.39 -12.34 0.93
CA HIS A 430 8.26 -12.64 2.08
C HIS A 430 7.55 -12.88 3.41
N GLU A 431 6.34 -12.33 3.64
CA GLU A 431 5.61 -12.50 4.91
C GLU A 431 4.27 -13.26 4.74
N TRP A 432 3.54 -13.11 3.62
CA TRP A 432 2.19 -13.66 3.48
C TRP A 432 2.09 -14.96 2.69
N PHE A 433 1.09 -15.77 3.07
CA PHE A 433 0.75 -17.07 2.51
C PHE A 433 -0.77 -17.15 2.26
N GLU A 434 -1.16 -17.86 1.22
CA GLU A 434 -2.55 -18.23 0.96
C GLU A 434 -3.04 -19.27 1.97
N VAL A 435 -4.35 -19.54 1.96
CA VAL A 435 -4.97 -20.60 2.79
C VAL A 435 -5.52 -21.66 1.84
N ASP A 436 -5.03 -22.90 1.94
CA ASP A 436 -5.40 -23.99 1.02
C ASP A 436 -6.80 -24.55 1.28
N ASN A 437 -7.30 -24.43 2.51
CA ASN A 437 -8.59 -24.97 2.96
C ASN A 437 -9.46 -23.89 3.61
N PHE A 438 -10.78 -24.04 3.53
CA PHE A 438 -11.69 -23.15 4.25
C PHE A 438 -11.61 -23.42 5.76
N VAL A 439 -11.09 -22.45 6.50
CA VAL A 439 -10.96 -22.46 7.97
C VAL A 439 -11.41 -21.10 8.51
N GLU A 440 -12.08 -21.12 9.65
CA GLU A 440 -12.55 -19.92 10.35
C GLU A 440 -11.87 -19.80 11.72
N ALA A 441 -11.55 -18.59 12.17
CA ALA A 441 -11.07 -18.32 13.52
C ALA A 441 -12.17 -17.70 14.39
N LEU A 442 -12.17 -18.03 15.70
CA LEU A 442 -13.08 -17.41 16.65
C LEU A 442 -12.70 -15.94 16.86
N SER A 443 -13.64 -15.03 16.58
CA SER A 443 -13.37 -13.59 16.54
C SER A 443 -14.49 -12.75 17.17
N LEU A 444 -14.13 -11.64 17.79
CA LEU A 444 -15.01 -10.62 18.36
C LEU A 444 -15.30 -9.50 17.35
N ASN A 445 -16.58 -9.28 17.09
CA ASN A 445 -17.08 -8.14 16.34
C ASN A 445 -16.96 -6.83 17.17
N PRO A 446 -16.20 -5.82 16.72
CA PRO A 446 -15.97 -4.58 17.48
C PRO A 446 -17.25 -3.81 17.81
N LYS A 447 -18.24 -3.87 16.92
CA LYS A 447 -19.43 -3.01 16.96
C LYS A 447 -20.56 -3.61 17.78
N SER A 448 -20.82 -4.91 17.60
CA SER A 448 -21.85 -5.62 18.35
C SER A 448 -21.34 -6.18 19.68
N GLY A 449 -20.02 -6.25 19.88
CA GLY A 449 -19.41 -6.92 21.02
C GLY A 449 -19.66 -8.43 21.04
N LYS A 450 -20.02 -9.03 19.90
CA LYS A 450 -20.39 -10.45 19.77
C LYS A 450 -19.26 -11.32 19.24
N LEU A 451 -19.20 -12.55 19.72
CA LEU A 451 -18.31 -13.56 19.16
C LEU A 451 -18.96 -14.22 17.94
N GLU A 452 -18.18 -14.36 16.86
CA GLU A 452 -18.56 -15.05 15.65
C GLU A 452 -17.36 -15.78 15.03
N TRP A 453 -17.64 -16.81 14.22
CA TRP A 453 -16.64 -17.47 13.39
C TRP A 453 -16.40 -16.65 12.12
N VAL A 454 -15.14 -16.37 11.81
CA VAL A 454 -14.75 -15.55 10.66
C VAL A 454 -13.69 -16.28 9.84
N GLU A 455 -13.95 -16.40 8.54
CA GLU A 455 -13.06 -17.02 7.56
C GLU A 455 -11.65 -16.39 7.58
N ILE A 456 -10.62 -17.23 7.60
CA ILE A 456 -9.22 -16.80 7.45
C ILE A 456 -8.91 -16.68 5.95
N LYS A 457 -8.48 -15.49 5.52
CA LYS A 457 -8.21 -15.17 4.10
C LYS A 457 -6.75 -15.34 3.70
N ARG A 458 -5.83 -15.08 4.63
CA ARG A 458 -4.39 -15.21 4.46
C ARG A 458 -3.72 -15.51 5.79
N LEU A 459 -2.53 -16.08 5.74
CA LEU A 459 -1.66 -16.29 6.89
C LEU A 459 -0.43 -15.41 6.75
N LEU A 460 0.09 -14.91 7.87
CA LEU A 460 1.25 -14.05 7.95
C LEU A 460 2.36 -14.76 8.75
N LYS A 461 3.61 -14.57 8.33
CA LYS A 461 4.84 -15.03 8.98
C LYS A 461 5.87 -13.91 8.95
N VAL A 462 6.35 -13.46 10.11
CA VAL A 462 7.40 -12.43 10.23
C VAL A 462 8.50 -12.91 11.16
N THR A 463 9.61 -12.16 11.22
CA THR A 463 10.69 -12.41 12.18
C THR A 463 11.03 -11.14 12.95
N ASP A 464 11.20 -11.25 14.26
CA ASP A 464 11.62 -10.18 15.16
C ASP A 464 12.67 -10.73 16.14
N ARG A 465 13.48 -9.85 16.74
CA ARG A 465 14.46 -10.19 17.79
C ARG A 465 13.96 -9.83 19.19
N ALA A 466 12.71 -9.40 19.32
CA ALA A 466 12.12 -9.15 20.62
C ALA A 466 10.73 -9.81 20.75
N VAL A 467 10.40 -10.20 21.98
CA VAL A 467 9.10 -10.75 22.37
C VAL A 467 8.54 -9.86 23.47
N VAL A 468 7.25 -9.55 23.40
CA VAL A 468 6.55 -8.89 24.50
C VAL A 468 5.64 -9.88 25.19
N HIS A 469 5.89 -10.06 26.48
CA HIS A 469 5.07 -10.87 27.38
C HIS A 469 4.11 -9.95 28.11
N ILE A 470 2.81 -10.06 27.80
CA ILE A 470 1.76 -9.32 28.50
C ILE A 470 1.06 -10.26 29.47
N ARG A 471 0.80 -9.78 30.68
CA ARG A 471 0.04 -10.49 31.72
C ARG A 471 -1.09 -9.62 32.25
N THR A 472 -2.30 -10.17 32.30
CA THR A 472 -3.49 -9.52 32.88
C THR A 472 -3.54 -9.71 34.40
N LYS A 473 -4.32 -8.90 35.12
CA LYS A 473 -4.52 -9.08 36.57
C LYS A 473 -5.20 -10.40 36.90
N ASP A 474 -6.17 -10.85 36.10
CA ASP A 474 -6.77 -12.19 36.23
C ASP A 474 -5.83 -13.34 35.86
N GLY A 475 -4.60 -13.03 35.43
CA GLY A 475 -3.45 -13.92 35.41
C GLY A 475 -3.25 -14.68 34.11
N LYS A 476 -4.04 -14.36 33.08
CA LYS A 476 -3.81 -14.76 31.69
C LYS A 476 -2.56 -14.08 31.15
N THR A 477 -1.96 -14.67 30.11
CA THR A 477 -0.77 -14.20 29.43
C THR A 477 -0.92 -14.29 27.92
N MET A 478 -0.19 -13.45 27.18
CA MET A 478 0.01 -13.59 25.73
C MET A 478 1.46 -13.23 25.37
N ARG A 479 2.01 -13.88 24.35
CA ARG A 479 3.34 -13.57 23.79
C ARG A 479 3.22 -13.13 22.34
N VAL A 480 3.72 -11.93 22.08
CA VAL A 480 3.52 -11.25 20.80
C VAL A 480 4.76 -10.47 20.38
N SER A 481 4.87 -10.12 19.10
CA SER A 481 5.90 -9.19 18.62
C SER A 481 5.70 -7.79 19.22
N PRO A 482 6.75 -6.95 19.34
CA PRO A 482 6.68 -5.65 20.01
C PRO A 482 5.66 -4.67 19.46
N ASP A 483 5.42 -4.70 18.15
CA ASP A 483 4.44 -3.85 17.51
C ASP A 483 3.01 -4.43 17.52
N HIS A 484 2.76 -5.67 17.96
CA HIS A 484 1.44 -6.32 17.86
C HIS A 484 0.32 -5.52 18.51
N LEU A 485 -0.77 -5.27 17.77
CA LEU A 485 -1.89 -4.48 18.25
C LEU A 485 -2.78 -5.31 19.18
N VAL A 486 -2.77 -4.94 20.45
CA VAL A 486 -3.62 -5.49 21.50
C VAL A 486 -4.87 -4.62 21.61
N ALA A 487 -6.03 -5.24 21.75
CA ALA A 487 -7.29 -4.53 21.94
C ALA A 487 -7.37 -3.95 23.35
N VAL A 488 -7.61 -2.64 23.45
CA VAL A 488 -7.69 -1.91 24.72
C VAL A 488 -9.04 -1.19 24.80
N TYR A 489 -9.69 -1.29 25.96
CA TYR A 489 -10.95 -0.63 26.24
C TYR A 489 -10.71 0.71 26.94
N THR A 490 -11.31 1.76 26.41
CA THR A 490 -11.14 3.14 26.88
C THR A 490 -12.51 3.81 27.09
N LYS A 491 -12.51 5.05 27.58
CA LYS A 491 -13.72 5.88 27.72
C LYS A 491 -14.48 6.05 26.39
N ASP A 492 -13.78 5.97 25.25
CA ASP A 492 -14.32 6.18 23.91
C ASP A 492 -14.67 4.84 23.20
N GLY A 493 -14.53 3.71 23.89
CA GLY A 493 -14.81 2.36 23.38
C GLY A 493 -13.57 1.49 23.19
N ILE A 494 -13.67 0.46 22.33
CA ILE A 494 -12.53 -0.41 21.97
C ILE A 494 -11.61 0.34 20.99
N THR A 495 -10.34 0.43 21.34
CA THR A 495 -9.24 0.91 20.49
C THR A 495 -8.08 -0.10 20.53
N THR A 496 -6.92 0.25 19.99
CA THR A 496 -5.71 -0.59 20.02
C THR A 496 -4.49 0.14 20.57
N LYS A 497 -3.54 -0.65 21.08
CA LYS A 497 -2.18 -0.22 21.42
C LYS A 497 -1.20 -1.29 20.96
N LYS A 498 0.03 -0.91 20.60
CA LYS A 498 1.10 -1.89 20.35
C LYS A 498 1.50 -2.57 21.66
N ALA A 499 1.91 -3.83 21.58
CA ALA A 499 2.24 -4.64 22.75
C ALA A 499 3.31 -4.01 23.65
N ARG A 500 4.35 -3.42 23.05
CA ARG A 500 5.41 -2.71 23.78
C ARG A 500 4.95 -1.44 24.50
N ASP A 501 3.81 -0.88 24.08
CA ASP A 501 3.20 0.34 24.64
C ASP A 501 2.07 0.01 25.64
N ILE A 502 1.77 -1.28 25.88
CA ILE A 502 0.88 -1.73 26.95
C ILE A 502 1.55 -1.52 28.30
N ILE A 503 0.87 -0.81 29.20
CA ILE A 503 1.34 -0.55 30.56
C ILE A 503 0.40 -1.17 31.60
N ALA A 504 0.93 -1.41 32.80
CA ALA A 504 0.09 -1.81 33.93
C ALA A 504 -0.96 -0.71 34.20
N GLY A 505 -2.24 -1.06 34.23
CA GLY A 505 -3.36 -0.11 34.25
C GLY A 505 -4.22 -0.11 32.99
N ASP A 506 -3.72 -0.59 31.84
CA ASP A 506 -4.51 -0.66 30.60
C ASP A 506 -5.60 -1.74 30.68
N PHE A 507 -6.82 -1.44 30.24
CA PHE A 507 -7.93 -2.40 30.24
C PHE A 507 -7.95 -3.22 28.95
N LEU A 508 -7.45 -4.44 29.00
CA LEU A 508 -7.43 -5.37 27.87
C LEU A 508 -8.75 -6.15 27.75
N LEU A 509 -9.08 -6.58 26.54
CA LEU A 509 -10.28 -7.39 26.28
C LEU A 509 -10.01 -8.88 26.52
N VAL A 510 -10.94 -9.52 27.22
CA VAL A 510 -10.97 -10.98 27.44
C VAL A 510 -12.36 -11.55 27.16
N MET A 511 -12.42 -12.78 26.67
CA MET A 511 -13.65 -13.53 26.46
C MET A 511 -14.42 -13.70 27.78
N ARG A 512 -15.74 -13.49 27.72
CA ARG A 512 -16.63 -13.64 28.87
C ARG A 512 -17.56 -14.84 28.72
N ASP A 513 -18.14 -15.01 27.53
CA ASP A 513 -19.14 -16.04 27.24
C ASP A 513 -19.09 -16.45 25.75
N GLY A 514 -18.48 -17.60 25.48
CA GLY A 514 -18.43 -18.22 24.14
C GLY A 514 -19.58 -19.17 23.82
N SER A 515 -20.59 -19.31 24.69
CA SER A 515 -21.55 -20.44 24.60
C SER A 515 -22.37 -20.46 23.31
N LYS A 516 -22.56 -19.28 22.69
CA LYS A 516 -23.34 -19.07 21.46
C LYS A 516 -22.59 -19.43 20.18
N VAL A 517 -21.25 -19.52 20.22
CA VAL A 517 -20.44 -19.93 19.05
C VAL A 517 -20.15 -21.43 19.04
N LEU A 518 -20.48 -22.15 20.13
CA LEU A 518 -20.39 -23.60 20.22
C LEU A 518 -21.56 -24.29 19.51
N ASN A 519 -21.37 -25.58 19.20
CA ASN A 519 -22.40 -26.41 18.57
C ASN A 519 -23.57 -26.66 19.53
N GLN A 520 -24.80 -26.29 19.16
CA GLN A 520 -25.95 -26.34 20.09
C GLN A 520 -26.53 -27.74 20.30
N GLU A 521 -26.43 -28.64 19.30
CA GLU A 521 -27.07 -29.97 19.30
C GLU A 521 -26.05 -31.05 18.90
N THR A 522 -25.33 -31.63 19.86
CA THR A 522 -24.33 -32.69 19.62
C THR A 522 -24.54 -33.89 20.54
N GLU A 523 -25.00 -35.01 19.98
CA GLU A 523 -25.50 -36.16 20.76
C GLU A 523 -24.50 -37.31 21.00
N PHE A 524 -23.25 -37.22 20.49
CA PHE A 524 -22.32 -38.36 20.51
C PHE A 524 -21.66 -38.66 21.87
N VAL A 525 -21.86 -37.79 22.88
CA VAL A 525 -21.48 -38.00 24.28
C VAL A 525 -22.67 -37.65 25.17
N SER A 526 -23.06 -38.55 26.08
CA SER A 526 -24.11 -38.27 27.06
C SER A 526 -23.58 -37.45 28.25
N ARG A 527 -24.44 -36.66 28.91
CA ARG A 527 -24.06 -35.88 30.11
C ARG A 527 -23.41 -36.72 31.20
N GLU A 528 -23.94 -37.93 31.44
CA GLU A 528 -23.38 -38.87 32.42
C GLU A 528 -21.97 -39.37 32.05
N LEU A 529 -21.73 -39.62 30.76
CA LEU A 529 -20.42 -40.02 30.26
C LEU A 529 -19.44 -38.83 30.30
N ALA A 530 -19.88 -37.63 29.93
CA ALA A 530 -19.08 -36.40 30.03
C ALA A 530 -18.64 -36.13 31.48
N TRP A 531 -19.58 -36.20 32.44
CA TRP A 531 -19.29 -36.10 33.86
C TRP A 531 -18.31 -37.16 34.34
N PHE A 532 -18.50 -38.43 33.95
CA PHE A 532 -17.55 -39.49 34.31
C PHE A 532 -16.15 -39.24 33.72
N MET A 533 -16.06 -38.74 32.48
CA MET A 533 -14.79 -38.41 31.85
C MET A 533 -14.09 -37.25 32.56
N GLY A 534 -14.82 -36.21 32.98
CA GLY A 534 -14.27 -35.13 33.81
C GLY A 534 -13.68 -35.64 35.12
N LEU A 535 -14.44 -36.48 35.85
CA LEU A 535 -13.98 -37.12 37.09
C LEU A 535 -12.77 -38.05 36.85
N PHE A 536 -12.71 -38.71 35.70
CA PHE A 536 -11.55 -39.52 35.32
C PHE A 536 -10.32 -38.69 34.96
N VAL A 537 -10.46 -37.50 34.35
CA VAL A 537 -9.31 -36.60 34.16
C VAL A 537 -8.83 -36.08 35.52
N ALA A 538 -9.74 -35.74 36.44
CA ALA A 538 -9.39 -35.34 37.81
C ALA A 538 -8.66 -36.45 38.58
N ASP A 539 -9.24 -37.64 38.75
CA ASP A 539 -8.72 -38.68 39.67
C ASP A 539 -8.57 -40.11 39.11
N GLY A 540 -8.72 -40.25 37.79
CA GLY A 540 -8.65 -41.51 37.08
C GLY A 540 -7.23 -42.03 36.80
N ASN A 541 -7.13 -43.35 36.69
CA ASN A 541 -5.92 -44.07 36.26
C ASN A 541 -6.32 -45.31 35.42
N TYR A 542 -5.60 -45.58 34.33
CA TYR A 542 -5.76 -46.82 33.56
C TYR A 542 -5.08 -48.01 34.22
N LEU A 543 -5.73 -49.17 34.14
CA LEU A 543 -5.22 -50.45 34.65
C LEU A 543 -4.80 -51.32 33.47
N TYR A 544 -3.61 -51.93 33.56
CA TYR A 544 -3.08 -52.82 32.51
C TYR A 544 -2.74 -54.21 33.06
N GLU A 545 -2.81 -55.24 32.20
CA GLU A 545 -2.56 -56.65 32.57
C GLU A 545 -1.09 -56.95 32.93
N SER A 546 -0.13 -56.17 32.44
CA SER A 546 1.32 -56.41 32.65
C SER A 546 2.10 -55.10 32.86
N ARG A 547 3.18 -55.18 33.65
CA ARG A 547 4.12 -54.06 33.87
C ARG A 547 5.17 -53.89 32.74
N LYS A 548 5.23 -54.78 31.75
CA LYS A 548 6.20 -54.70 30.64
C LYS A 548 5.71 -53.72 29.56
N HIS A 549 6.55 -52.76 29.19
CA HIS A 549 6.18 -51.57 28.41
C HIS A 549 5.67 -51.85 26.97
N TRP A 550 5.95 -53.02 26.41
CA TRP A 550 5.85 -53.27 24.96
C TRP A 550 4.48 -53.77 24.46
N LYS A 551 3.59 -54.21 25.37
CA LYS A 551 2.18 -54.59 25.07
C LYS A 551 1.29 -54.29 26.28
N LYS A 552 0.86 -53.05 26.43
CA LYS A 552 -0.16 -52.65 27.41
C LYS A 552 -1.52 -53.15 26.95
N ARG A 553 -2.11 -54.13 27.65
CA ARG A 553 -3.52 -54.53 27.49
C ARG A 553 -4.34 -53.94 28.61
N HIS A 554 -5.43 -53.24 28.27
CA HIS A 554 -6.35 -52.69 29.27
C HIS A 554 -7.01 -53.80 30.10
N ARG A 555 -7.06 -53.57 31.42
CA ARG A 555 -7.78 -54.38 32.40
C ARG A 555 -9.00 -53.64 32.96
N GLY A 556 -9.02 -52.31 32.88
CA GLY A 556 -10.05 -51.47 33.47
C GLY A 556 -9.57 -50.05 33.78
N VAL A 557 -10.35 -49.33 34.56
CA VAL A 557 -10.01 -48.02 35.14
C VAL A 557 -10.15 -48.03 36.67
N GLN A 558 -9.41 -47.14 37.32
CA GLN A 558 -9.47 -46.85 38.75
C GLN A 558 -9.72 -45.36 38.94
N ILE A 559 -10.58 -44.98 39.89
CA ILE A 559 -10.73 -43.61 40.40
C ILE A 559 -10.36 -43.62 41.88
N ASN A 560 -9.63 -42.59 42.35
CA ASN A 560 -9.36 -42.41 43.77
C ASN A 560 -10.43 -41.51 44.39
N PHE A 561 -10.77 -41.76 45.66
CA PHE A 561 -11.73 -40.98 46.44
C PHE A 561 -11.17 -40.75 47.85
N ASN A 562 -11.63 -39.68 48.50
CA ASN A 562 -11.59 -39.60 49.95
C ASN A 562 -12.77 -40.38 50.53
N GLU A 563 -12.53 -41.22 51.53
CA GLU A 563 -13.58 -42.00 52.20
C GLU A 563 -14.67 -41.12 52.85
N LYS A 564 -14.37 -39.84 53.09
CA LYS A 564 -15.32 -38.85 53.61
C LYS A 564 -16.30 -38.30 52.56
N GLU A 565 -16.05 -38.52 51.27
CA GLU A 565 -16.83 -37.97 50.14
C GLU A 565 -17.97 -38.92 49.71
N GLN A 566 -18.76 -39.40 50.67
CA GLN A 566 -19.77 -40.44 50.41
C GLN A 566 -20.76 -40.07 49.30
N ALA A 567 -21.12 -38.79 49.16
CA ALA A 567 -22.00 -38.30 48.09
C ALA A 567 -21.39 -38.53 46.68
N LEU A 568 -20.09 -38.27 46.51
CA LEU A 568 -19.37 -38.51 45.26
C LEU A 568 -19.24 -40.00 44.96
N ILE A 569 -18.96 -40.81 45.99
CA ILE A 569 -18.87 -42.27 45.89
C ILE A 569 -20.20 -42.86 45.39
N GLU A 570 -21.34 -42.47 45.99
CA GLU A 570 -22.66 -42.95 45.56
C GLU A 570 -23.07 -42.40 44.18
N LYS A 571 -22.78 -41.12 43.86
CA LYS A 571 -22.99 -40.53 42.53
C LYS A 571 -22.22 -41.33 41.47
N THR A 572 -20.95 -41.65 41.72
CA THR A 572 -20.12 -42.41 40.78
C THR A 572 -20.64 -43.84 40.60
N LYS A 573 -20.99 -44.55 41.68
CA LYS A 573 -21.63 -45.88 41.58
C LYS A 573 -22.89 -45.84 40.71
N ALA A 574 -23.78 -44.86 40.94
CA ALA A 574 -25.02 -44.72 40.21
C ALA A 574 -24.82 -44.38 38.72
N VAL A 575 -23.80 -43.58 38.38
CA VAL A 575 -23.42 -43.30 36.99
C VAL A 575 -22.80 -44.53 36.32
N VAL A 576 -21.84 -45.20 36.96
CA VAL A 576 -21.18 -46.39 36.40
C VAL A 576 -22.18 -47.54 36.20
N ARG A 577 -23.14 -47.71 37.12
CA ARG A 577 -24.21 -48.70 36.98
C ARG A 577 -25.18 -48.38 35.83
N ARG A 578 -25.44 -47.10 35.54
CA ARG A 578 -26.25 -46.68 34.38
C ARG A 578 -25.49 -46.81 33.05
N LEU A 579 -24.25 -46.36 33.00
CA LEU A 579 -23.43 -46.38 31.79
C LEU A 579 -22.99 -47.80 31.37
N LEU A 580 -22.69 -48.68 32.33
CA LEU A 580 -22.02 -49.97 32.08
C LEU A 580 -22.72 -51.20 32.65
N ASN A 581 -23.82 -51.03 33.40
CA ASN A 581 -24.44 -52.09 34.20
C ASN A 581 -23.42 -52.84 35.09
N TYR A 582 -22.49 -52.09 35.70
CA TYR A 582 -21.34 -52.61 36.45
C TYR A 582 -21.32 -52.07 37.88
N ASP A 583 -21.13 -52.95 38.86
CA ASP A 583 -20.95 -52.57 40.26
C ASP A 583 -19.46 -52.41 40.59
N MET A 584 -19.06 -51.18 40.95
CA MET A 584 -17.67 -50.82 41.27
C MET A 584 -17.13 -51.59 42.48
N LYS A 585 -15.86 -52.02 42.41
CA LYS A 585 -15.16 -52.66 43.52
C LYS A 585 -14.29 -51.65 44.25
N PHE A 586 -14.42 -51.53 45.57
CA PHE A 586 -13.65 -50.57 46.35
C PHE A 586 -12.56 -51.27 47.18
N ILE A 587 -11.36 -50.69 47.23
CA ILE A 587 -10.23 -51.17 48.04
C ILE A 587 -9.59 -49.97 48.74
N HIS A 588 -9.34 -50.08 50.04
CA HIS A 588 -8.64 -49.07 50.84
C HIS A 588 -7.13 -49.09 50.52
N ASP A 589 -6.47 -47.93 50.41
CA ASP A 589 -5.01 -47.86 50.25
C ASP A 589 -4.34 -47.83 51.63
N PRO A 590 -3.64 -48.90 52.06
CA PRO A 590 -3.07 -49.02 53.40
C PRO A 590 -1.96 -47.99 53.71
N ARG A 591 -1.59 -47.14 52.74
CA ARG A 591 -0.62 -46.06 52.91
C ARG A 591 -1.25 -44.74 53.34
N TYR A 592 -2.57 -44.58 53.22
CA TYR A 592 -3.28 -43.32 53.47
C TYR A 592 -4.62 -43.58 54.17
N GLU A 593 -4.78 -43.06 55.39
CA GLU A 593 -5.88 -43.39 56.31
C GLU A 593 -7.29 -43.24 55.72
N ASN A 594 -7.52 -42.27 54.82
CA ASN A 594 -8.84 -41.97 54.25
C ASN A 594 -8.90 -42.19 52.71
N SER A 595 -7.97 -42.95 52.11
CA SER A 595 -7.92 -43.11 50.64
C SER A 595 -8.59 -44.40 50.17
N LEU A 596 -9.65 -44.23 49.37
CA LEU A 596 -10.46 -45.32 48.83
C LEU A 596 -10.34 -45.38 47.30
N ARG A 597 -10.11 -46.56 46.75
CA ARG A 597 -9.93 -46.77 45.30
C ARG A 597 -11.10 -47.53 44.71
N GLY A 598 -11.86 -46.89 43.84
CA GLY A 598 -12.95 -47.50 43.08
C GLY A 598 -12.45 -48.08 41.75
N TYR A 599 -12.62 -49.38 41.56
CA TYR A 599 -12.17 -50.15 40.40
C TYR A 599 -13.35 -50.54 39.49
N ILE A 600 -13.18 -50.29 38.19
CA ILE A 600 -14.05 -50.76 37.11
C ILE A 600 -13.22 -51.71 36.24
N TYR A 601 -13.32 -53.02 36.49
CA TYR A 601 -12.61 -54.03 35.69
C TYR A 601 -13.38 -54.34 34.39
N ASN A 602 -13.45 -53.35 33.52
CA ASN A 602 -14.00 -53.48 32.16
C ASN A 602 -12.94 -52.97 31.16
N SER A 603 -12.33 -53.90 30.43
CA SER A 603 -11.27 -53.62 29.45
C SER A 603 -11.79 -52.91 28.20
N GLU A 604 -13.01 -53.19 27.77
CA GLU A 604 -13.65 -52.55 26.62
C GLU A 604 -13.98 -51.09 26.94
N PHE A 605 -14.52 -50.80 28.12
CA PHE A 605 -14.77 -49.42 28.57
C PHE A 605 -13.47 -48.62 28.70
N ALA A 606 -12.44 -49.18 29.35
CA ALA A 606 -11.13 -48.54 29.46
C ALA A 606 -10.51 -48.24 28.09
N ARG A 607 -10.60 -49.19 27.16
CA ARG A 607 -10.16 -49.01 25.77
C ARG A 607 -11.00 -47.96 25.03
N THR A 608 -12.30 -47.88 25.29
CA THR A 608 -13.18 -46.88 24.67
C THR A 608 -12.85 -45.47 25.18
N LEU A 609 -12.51 -45.31 26.46
CA LEU A 609 -12.05 -44.04 27.01
C LEU A 609 -10.69 -43.61 26.42
N GLU A 610 -9.70 -44.52 26.35
CA GLU A 610 -8.36 -44.20 25.83
C GLU A 610 -8.34 -44.06 24.29
N GLU A 611 -8.92 -45.00 23.54
CA GLU A 611 -8.84 -45.02 22.06
C GLU A 611 -9.92 -44.19 21.36
N LYS A 612 -11.19 -44.22 21.83
CA LYS A 612 -12.31 -43.54 21.14
C LYS A 612 -12.50 -42.10 21.63
N TYR A 613 -12.48 -41.88 22.95
CA TYR A 613 -12.72 -40.57 23.55
C TYR A 613 -11.44 -39.83 23.97
N GLN A 614 -10.26 -40.43 23.77
CA GLN A 614 -8.94 -39.81 23.98
C GLN A 614 -8.77 -39.17 25.38
N VAL A 615 -9.34 -39.80 26.41
CA VAL A 615 -9.36 -39.25 27.77
C VAL A 615 -8.10 -39.65 28.52
N HIS A 616 -7.28 -38.66 28.88
CA HIS A 616 -6.06 -38.85 29.67
C HIS A 616 -6.05 -37.91 30.87
N LYS A 617 -5.44 -38.33 31.99
CA LYS A 617 -5.32 -37.51 33.22
C LYS A 617 -4.33 -36.33 33.09
N TYR A 618 -3.37 -36.43 32.17
CA TYR A 618 -2.32 -35.42 31.96
C TYR A 618 -2.14 -35.16 30.46
N GLY A 619 -1.51 -34.04 30.12
CA GLY A 619 -1.34 -33.56 28.74
C GLY A 619 -2.34 -32.46 28.41
N GLY A 620 -3.55 -32.83 28.00
CA GLY A 620 -4.57 -31.88 27.58
C GLY A 620 -5.97 -32.48 27.59
N LEU A 621 -6.96 -31.66 27.26
CA LEU A 621 -8.34 -32.07 27.11
C LEU A 621 -8.55 -32.80 25.76
N PRO A 622 -9.50 -33.75 25.67
CA PRO A 622 -9.81 -34.43 24.41
C PRO A 622 -10.31 -33.45 23.33
N GLU A 623 -9.89 -33.62 22.07
CA GLU A 623 -10.29 -32.72 20.96
C GLU A 623 -11.81 -32.51 20.84
N TRP A 624 -12.59 -33.54 21.13
CA TRP A 624 -14.05 -33.49 20.98
C TRP A 624 -14.72 -32.48 21.93
N ILE A 625 -14.07 -32.10 23.04
CA ILE A 625 -14.65 -31.18 24.04
C ILE A 625 -14.93 -29.78 23.48
N TRP A 626 -14.14 -29.35 22.48
CA TRP A 626 -14.29 -28.04 21.83
C TRP A 626 -15.48 -27.98 20.87
N SER A 627 -15.97 -29.14 20.43
CA SER A 627 -17.01 -29.30 19.40
C SER A 627 -18.38 -29.73 19.92
N VAL A 628 -18.57 -29.83 21.24
CA VAL A 628 -19.84 -30.28 21.87
C VAL A 628 -20.63 -29.13 22.48
N SER A 629 -21.89 -29.40 22.84
CA SER A 629 -22.79 -28.38 23.39
C SER A 629 -22.37 -27.89 24.78
N PRO A 630 -22.74 -26.65 25.15
CA PRO A 630 -22.43 -26.09 26.47
C PRO A 630 -22.84 -27.00 27.63
N GLU A 631 -23.93 -27.75 27.53
CA GLU A 631 -24.39 -28.66 28.58
C GLU A 631 -23.50 -29.90 28.73
N ILE A 632 -22.91 -30.40 27.65
CA ILE A 632 -21.92 -31.49 27.69
C ILE A 632 -20.62 -30.99 28.33
N ILE A 633 -20.17 -29.79 27.94
CA ILE A 633 -18.99 -29.14 28.53
C ILE A 633 -19.20 -28.89 30.03
N LEU A 634 -20.34 -28.32 30.42
CA LEU A 634 -20.68 -28.10 31.83
C LEU A 634 -20.74 -29.41 32.62
N SER A 635 -21.27 -30.48 32.04
CA SER A 635 -21.28 -31.82 32.68
C SER A 635 -19.85 -32.34 32.90
N PHE A 636 -18.95 -32.16 31.93
CA PHE A 636 -17.53 -32.52 32.07
C PHE A 636 -16.82 -31.69 33.13
N ILE A 637 -17.05 -30.37 33.15
CA ILE A 637 -16.49 -29.45 34.16
C ILE A 637 -17.00 -29.81 35.57
N GLU A 638 -18.29 -30.14 35.72
CA GLU A 638 -18.87 -30.62 36.98
C GLU A 638 -18.15 -31.90 37.44
N GLY A 639 -17.91 -32.85 36.54
CA GLY A 639 -17.17 -34.08 36.86
C GLY A 639 -15.73 -33.84 37.30
N PHE A 640 -15.03 -32.92 36.62
CA PHE A 640 -13.67 -32.53 37.00
C PHE A 640 -13.66 -31.88 38.39
N PHE A 641 -14.57 -30.92 38.62
CA PHE A 641 -14.67 -30.19 39.87
C PHE A 641 -15.12 -31.08 41.04
N ASP A 642 -15.97 -32.07 40.79
CA ASP A 642 -16.36 -33.08 41.78
C ASP A 642 -15.15 -33.91 42.26
N GLY A 643 -14.11 -34.10 41.43
CA GLY A 643 -12.89 -34.82 41.80
C GLY A 643 -11.81 -33.93 42.44
N ASP A 644 -11.34 -32.91 41.71
CA ASP A 644 -10.15 -32.11 42.07
C ASP A 644 -10.49 -30.64 42.42
N GLY A 645 -11.78 -30.37 42.68
CA GLY A 645 -12.31 -29.04 43.01
C GLY A 645 -12.44 -28.79 44.52
N TYR A 646 -11.86 -27.67 44.97
CA TYR A 646 -11.88 -27.25 46.36
C TYR A 646 -13.14 -26.42 46.64
N THR A 647 -14.20 -27.07 47.13
CA THR A 647 -15.53 -26.49 47.38
C THR A 647 -15.51 -25.20 48.22
N ASP A 648 -14.74 -25.17 49.31
CA ASP A 648 -14.62 -24.00 50.21
C ASP A 648 -13.97 -22.77 49.56
N GLY A 649 -13.12 -22.96 48.54
CA GLY A 649 -12.43 -21.88 47.84
C GLY A 649 -12.95 -21.59 46.43
N LYS A 650 -13.71 -22.53 45.84
CA LYS A 650 -13.99 -22.65 44.41
C LYS A 650 -12.75 -22.51 43.52
N GLU A 651 -11.74 -23.30 43.86
CA GLU A 651 -10.47 -23.36 43.16
C GLU A 651 -10.22 -24.79 42.65
N ILE A 652 -9.56 -24.94 41.50
CA ILE A 652 -9.07 -26.22 40.95
C ILE A 652 -7.55 -26.14 40.93
N HIS A 653 -6.82 -27.15 41.42
CA HIS A 653 -5.36 -27.13 41.62
C HIS A 653 -4.67 -28.20 40.77
N ILE A 654 -4.28 -27.85 39.55
CA ILE A 654 -3.82 -28.79 38.52
C ILE A 654 -2.30 -28.74 38.39
N ASN A 655 -1.61 -29.87 38.51
CA ASN A 655 -0.15 -29.91 38.39
C ASN A 655 0.35 -29.80 36.94
N ASP A 656 -0.48 -30.21 35.98
CA ASP A 656 -0.23 -30.10 34.54
C ASP A 656 -0.60 -28.70 34.03
N GLN A 657 0.36 -27.97 33.46
CA GLN A 657 0.13 -26.60 33.00
C GLN A 657 -0.80 -26.52 31.79
N ARG A 658 -0.61 -27.39 30.79
CA ARG A 658 -1.39 -27.37 29.54
C ARG A 658 -2.84 -27.74 29.81
N LEU A 659 -3.08 -28.77 30.61
CA LEU A 659 -4.44 -29.12 31.06
C LEU A 659 -5.10 -27.96 31.81
N ALA A 660 -4.36 -27.19 32.61
CA ALA A 660 -4.88 -26.04 33.33
C ALA A 660 -5.19 -24.84 32.42
N GLU A 661 -4.40 -24.61 31.38
CA GLU A 661 -4.65 -23.57 30.36
C GLU A 661 -5.88 -23.92 29.51
N GLU A 662 -5.98 -25.17 29.07
CA GLU A 662 -7.12 -25.68 28.29
C GLU A 662 -8.41 -25.71 29.13
N LEU A 663 -8.38 -26.12 30.40
CA LEU A 663 -9.55 -26.04 31.27
C LEU A 663 -9.96 -24.58 31.56
N ASN A 664 -8.99 -23.67 31.67
CA ASN A 664 -9.25 -22.24 31.82
C ASN A 664 -9.93 -21.63 30.57
N LEU A 665 -9.60 -22.10 29.36
CA LEU A 665 -10.34 -21.75 28.14
C LEU A 665 -11.76 -22.31 28.18
N LEU A 666 -11.89 -23.60 28.51
CA LEU A 666 -13.16 -24.32 28.48
C LEU A 666 -14.19 -23.71 29.42
N LEU A 667 -13.77 -23.29 30.62
CA LEU A 667 -14.59 -22.55 31.58
C LEU A 667 -15.12 -21.23 30.98
N GLN A 668 -14.28 -20.45 30.32
CA GLN A 668 -14.68 -19.17 29.71
C GLN A 668 -15.60 -19.35 28.49
N LEU A 669 -15.41 -20.43 27.71
CA LEU A 669 -16.31 -20.78 26.61
C LEU A 669 -17.75 -21.02 27.07
N VAL A 670 -17.97 -21.51 28.29
CA VAL A 670 -19.32 -21.69 28.88
C VAL A 670 -19.72 -20.58 29.86
N GLY A 671 -19.13 -19.39 29.75
CA GLY A 671 -19.53 -18.22 30.54
C GLY A 671 -18.97 -18.15 31.96
N ILE A 672 -18.09 -19.09 32.35
CA ILE A 672 -17.53 -19.16 33.71
C ILE A 672 -16.25 -18.32 33.76
N SER A 673 -16.34 -17.14 34.39
CA SER A 673 -15.20 -16.25 34.58
C SER A 673 -14.15 -16.85 35.54
N THR A 674 -12.88 -16.82 35.12
CA THR A 674 -11.76 -17.44 35.84
C THR A 674 -10.71 -16.43 36.28
N THR A 675 -9.88 -16.83 37.24
CA THR A 675 -8.57 -16.24 37.50
C THR A 675 -7.53 -17.33 37.53
N TYR A 676 -6.58 -17.26 36.61
CA TYR A 676 -5.53 -18.23 36.40
C TYR A 676 -4.29 -17.86 37.23
N VAL A 677 -3.68 -18.83 37.90
CA VAL A 677 -2.49 -18.60 38.74
C VAL A 677 -1.47 -19.73 38.52
N VAL A 678 -0.48 -19.47 37.69
CA VAL A 678 0.71 -20.34 37.54
C VAL A 678 1.55 -20.30 38.82
N LYS A 679 2.02 -21.47 39.27
CA LYS A 679 3.07 -21.63 40.29
C LYS A 679 4.09 -22.66 39.80
N GLN A 680 5.20 -22.83 40.51
CA GLN A 680 6.26 -23.75 40.10
C GLN A 680 5.81 -25.21 39.94
N ASN A 681 4.85 -25.68 40.75
CA ASN A 681 4.44 -27.10 40.79
C ASN A 681 2.90 -27.34 40.76
N SER A 682 2.06 -26.30 40.67
CA SER A 682 0.59 -26.45 40.76
C SER A 682 -0.14 -25.17 40.35
N GLN A 683 -0.93 -25.26 39.28
CA GLN A 683 -1.68 -24.18 38.64
C GLN A 683 -3.06 -24.08 39.28
N VAL A 684 -3.45 -22.88 39.69
CA VAL A 684 -4.75 -22.68 40.36
C VAL A 684 -5.69 -21.90 39.45
N ILE A 685 -6.77 -22.56 39.04
CA ILE A 685 -7.91 -21.91 38.39
C ILE A 685 -8.91 -21.54 39.48
N ARG A 686 -9.17 -20.26 39.66
CA ARG A 686 -10.18 -19.74 40.59
C ARG A 686 -11.44 -19.40 39.83
N ILE A 687 -12.56 -20.03 40.17
CA ILE A 687 -13.87 -19.68 39.60
C ILE A 687 -14.35 -18.40 40.30
N GLN A 688 -14.51 -17.31 39.54
CA GLN A 688 -14.95 -16.04 40.13
C GLN A 688 -16.42 -16.12 40.54
N HIS A 689 -16.70 -15.70 41.77
CA HIS A 689 -18.06 -15.61 42.29
C HIS A 689 -18.66 -14.23 42.02
N VAL A 690 -19.97 -14.21 41.73
CA VAL A 690 -20.85 -13.03 41.77
C VAL A 690 -20.84 -12.33 43.15
N LEU A 691 -20.61 -13.10 44.23
CA LEU A 691 -20.61 -12.65 45.63
C LEU A 691 -19.21 -12.91 46.26
N GLY A 692 -18.57 -11.88 46.83
CA GLY A 692 -17.16 -11.91 47.24
C GLY A 692 -16.73 -13.04 48.20
N ARG A 693 -15.42 -13.25 48.32
CA ARG A 693 -14.83 -14.32 49.15
C ARG A 693 -15.35 -14.28 50.59
N GLY A 694 -15.92 -15.40 51.07
CA GLY A 694 -16.25 -15.61 52.48
C GLY A 694 -17.74 -15.58 52.86
N ALA A 695 -18.66 -15.58 51.90
CA ALA A 695 -20.10 -15.68 52.17
C ALA A 695 -20.50 -17.07 52.73
N ARG A 696 -20.43 -17.24 54.06
CA ARG A 696 -21.07 -18.35 54.79
C ARG A 696 -22.26 -17.82 55.60
N GLY A 697 -23.47 -18.27 55.24
CA GLY A 697 -24.74 -17.81 55.81
C GLY A 697 -25.14 -16.41 55.33
N ASP A 698 -26.34 -15.95 55.71
CA ASP A 698 -26.99 -14.71 55.23
C ASP A 698 -26.29 -13.39 55.65
N ARG A 699 -25.06 -13.47 56.17
CA ARG A 699 -24.25 -12.31 56.52
C ARG A 699 -23.45 -11.84 55.32
N VAL A 700 -24.07 -10.94 54.57
CA VAL A 700 -23.36 -10.02 53.67
C VAL A 700 -22.25 -9.30 54.46
N ILE A 701 -21.00 -9.61 54.13
CA ILE A 701 -19.84 -8.83 54.60
C ILE A 701 -19.90 -7.46 53.91
N ARG A 702 -19.55 -6.38 54.63
CA ARG A 702 -19.53 -5.01 54.11
C ARG A 702 -18.64 -4.94 52.87
N ASP A 703 -19.28 -4.90 51.70
CA ASP A 703 -18.63 -4.80 50.40
C ASP A 703 -18.35 -3.35 50.00
N LYS A 704 -17.45 -3.22 49.03
CA LYS A 704 -16.47 -2.13 48.99
C LYS A 704 -16.06 -1.92 47.50
N LEU A 705 -16.41 -0.80 46.86
CA LEU A 705 -16.65 -0.79 45.40
C LEU A 705 -15.53 -0.41 44.38
N HIS A 706 -14.59 0.49 44.70
CA HIS A 706 -14.03 1.37 43.63
C HIS A 706 -12.84 0.86 42.79
N ASN A 707 -12.06 -0.13 43.23
CA ASN A 707 -10.71 -0.36 42.66
C ASN A 707 -10.61 -1.05 41.28
N ASN A 708 -11.65 -1.75 40.82
CA ASN A 708 -11.55 -2.66 39.66
C ASN A 708 -12.55 -2.36 38.53
N ILE A 709 -13.34 -1.28 38.66
CA ILE A 709 -14.17 -0.75 37.58
C ILE A 709 -13.50 0.56 37.14
N PRO A 710 -13.12 0.73 35.86
CA PRO A 710 -12.57 1.99 35.38
C PRO A 710 -13.49 3.15 35.76
N GLU A 711 -12.93 4.26 36.26
CA GLU A 711 -13.73 5.42 36.71
C GLU A 711 -14.64 5.95 35.60
N PHE A 712 -14.20 5.88 34.34
CA PHE A 712 -14.98 6.30 33.17
C PHE A 712 -16.22 5.44 32.87
N LEU A 713 -16.34 4.22 33.44
CA LEU A 713 -17.58 3.43 33.36
C LEU A 713 -18.60 3.84 34.43
N VAL A 714 -18.18 4.57 35.47
CA VAL A 714 -19.03 4.95 36.60
C VAL A 714 -19.32 6.44 36.51
N GLU A 715 -20.53 6.80 36.07
CA GLU A 715 -21.03 8.18 36.20
C GLU A 715 -20.87 8.69 37.65
N GLN A 716 -20.65 10.00 37.83
CA GLN A 716 -20.33 10.65 39.12
C GLN A 716 -21.47 10.64 40.18
N LYS A 717 -22.30 9.60 40.22
CA LYS A 717 -23.14 9.28 41.39
C LYS A 717 -22.24 8.77 42.51
N TYR A 718 -21.75 9.72 43.32
CA TYR A 718 -21.17 9.43 44.63
C TYR A 718 -22.18 8.60 45.45
N ILE A 719 -21.95 7.29 45.57
CA ILE A 719 -22.70 6.45 46.52
C ILE A 719 -22.20 6.80 47.93
N ARG A 720 -22.77 7.88 48.49
CA ARG A 720 -22.56 8.26 49.89
C ARG A 720 -23.45 7.39 50.79
N SER A 721 -22.86 6.85 51.84
CA SER A 721 -23.58 6.38 53.02
C SER A 721 -24.35 7.55 53.65
N GLU A 722 -25.45 7.25 54.38
CA GLU A 722 -26.22 8.25 55.15
C GLU A 722 -25.35 9.03 56.17
N ASP A 723 -24.20 8.47 56.57
CA ASP A 723 -23.23 9.09 57.49
C ASP A 723 -22.13 9.93 56.81
N GLY A 724 -22.14 10.04 55.47
CA GLY A 724 -21.20 10.89 54.72
C GLY A 724 -19.77 10.37 54.58
N SER A 725 -19.49 9.11 54.93
CA SER A 725 -18.16 8.49 54.76
C SER A 725 -17.83 8.07 53.30
N MET A 726 -16.53 8.03 52.97
CA MET A 726 -15.98 7.73 51.63
C MET A 726 -15.77 6.23 51.35
N LEU A 727 -15.61 5.90 50.06
CA LEU A 727 -15.64 4.56 49.47
C LEU A 727 -14.37 3.70 49.67
N TYR A 728 -14.33 2.54 49.03
CA TYR A 728 -13.77 1.31 49.60
C TYR A 728 -13.36 0.26 48.50
N GLN A 729 -12.58 -0.80 48.79
CA GLN A 729 -12.03 -1.81 47.83
C GLN A 729 -12.66 -3.24 47.81
N CYS A 730 -12.87 -3.84 46.63
CA CYS A 730 -13.42 -5.20 46.46
C CYS A 730 -12.34 -6.30 46.57
N TYR A 731 -12.62 -7.38 47.31
CA TYR A 731 -11.77 -8.57 47.42
C TYR A 731 -12.37 -9.77 46.66
N GLY A 732 -12.09 -9.89 45.36
CA GLY A 732 -12.34 -11.15 44.64
C GLY A 732 -12.35 -11.09 43.11
N CYS A 733 -13.16 -10.19 42.53
CA CYS A 733 -13.29 -10.08 41.08
C CYS A 733 -12.16 -9.25 40.49
N LYS A 734 -11.50 -9.76 39.44
CA LYS A 734 -10.37 -9.10 38.77
C LYS A 734 -10.70 -8.57 37.37
N THR A 735 -11.82 -9.00 36.81
CA THR A 735 -12.48 -8.38 35.65
C THR A 735 -13.48 -7.33 36.15
N VAL A 736 -14.00 -6.49 35.25
CA VAL A 736 -15.12 -5.59 35.55
C VAL A 736 -16.38 -6.43 35.84
N GLY A 737 -16.60 -6.71 37.13
CA GLY A 737 -17.63 -7.64 37.58
C GLY A 737 -19.03 -7.04 37.52
N PHE A 738 -19.82 -7.42 36.51
CA PHE A 738 -21.22 -7.01 36.35
C PHE A 738 -22.09 -7.28 37.59
N SER A 739 -21.79 -8.30 38.40
CA SER A 739 -22.45 -8.52 39.69
C SER A 739 -22.40 -7.34 40.66
N THR A 740 -21.33 -6.55 40.59
CA THR A 740 -21.14 -5.33 41.38
C THR A 740 -21.98 -4.20 40.81
N ILE A 741 -22.09 -4.13 39.49
CA ILE A 741 -22.91 -3.16 38.76
C ILE A 741 -24.41 -3.41 39.05
N ASP A 742 -24.85 -4.67 38.99
CA ASP A 742 -26.21 -5.12 39.30
C ASP A 742 -26.64 -4.83 40.73
N ARG A 743 -25.78 -5.15 41.69
CA ARG A 743 -26.05 -5.01 43.12
C ARG A 743 -26.31 -3.56 43.55
N TRP A 744 -25.81 -2.59 42.80
CA TRP A 744 -25.91 -1.16 43.11
C TRP A 744 -26.69 -0.36 42.06
N GLY A 745 -27.30 -1.03 41.07
CA GLY A 745 -28.13 -0.38 40.04
C GLY A 745 -27.38 0.66 39.21
N ILE A 746 -26.07 0.50 39.01
CA ILE A 746 -25.26 1.41 38.20
C ILE A 746 -25.53 1.08 36.73
N THR A 747 -26.18 1.97 36.00
CA THR A 747 -26.47 1.75 34.57
C THR A 747 -26.09 2.97 33.76
N THR A 748 -25.31 2.73 32.71
CA THR A 748 -24.95 3.68 31.65
C THR A 748 -25.11 2.94 30.32
N GLU A 749 -25.26 3.64 29.20
CA GLU A 749 -25.35 3.01 27.88
C GLU A 749 -24.14 2.10 27.59
N THR A 750 -22.95 2.56 27.97
CA THR A 750 -21.68 1.80 27.89
C THR A 750 -21.71 0.53 28.73
N ILE A 751 -22.23 0.60 29.96
CA ILE A 751 -22.38 -0.56 30.85
C ILE A 751 -23.39 -1.55 30.26
N GLU A 752 -24.53 -1.10 29.76
CA GLU A 752 -25.54 -1.97 29.17
C GLU A 752 -25.06 -2.62 27.86
N TRP A 753 -24.25 -1.92 27.06
CA TRP A 753 -23.56 -2.53 25.93
C TRP A 753 -22.53 -3.58 26.38
N LEU A 754 -21.69 -3.29 27.38
CA LEU A 754 -20.73 -4.25 27.95
C LEU A 754 -21.42 -5.47 28.57
N ARG A 755 -22.59 -5.31 29.21
CA ARG A 755 -23.42 -6.41 29.70
C ARG A 755 -23.88 -7.31 28.58
N ASN A 756 -24.28 -6.72 27.46
CA ASN A 756 -24.73 -7.47 26.29
C ASN A 756 -23.58 -8.01 25.44
N ALA A 757 -22.35 -7.53 25.59
CA ALA A 757 -21.19 -8.06 24.89
C ALA A 757 -20.79 -9.47 25.38
N ASP A 758 -20.19 -10.28 24.51
CA ASP A 758 -19.69 -11.62 24.82
C ASP A 758 -18.23 -11.59 25.38
N PHE A 759 -17.68 -10.39 25.58
CA PHE A 759 -16.38 -10.11 26.20
C PHE A 759 -16.52 -9.34 27.53
N ALA A 760 -15.42 -9.26 28.27
CA ALA A 760 -15.23 -8.47 29.48
C ALA A 760 -13.88 -7.77 29.41
N VAL A 761 -13.64 -6.82 30.31
CA VAL A 761 -12.36 -6.08 30.36
C VAL A 761 -11.61 -6.38 31.67
N VAL A 762 -10.29 -6.48 31.54
CA VAL A 762 -9.36 -6.79 32.64
C VAL A 762 -8.13 -5.89 32.55
N GLU A 763 -7.66 -5.41 33.68
CA GLU A 763 -6.46 -4.57 33.73
C GLU A 763 -5.19 -5.39 33.43
N ALA A 764 -4.26 -4.85 32.66
CA ALA A 764 -2.90 -5.34 32.52
C ALA A 764 -2.17 -5.26 33.87
N ALA A 765 -1.55 -6.36 34.28
CA ALA A 765 -0.70 -6.44 35.48
C ALA A 765 0.75 -6.11 35.17
N SER A 766 1.25 -6.52 34.00
CA SER A 766 2.60 -6.23 33.52
C SER A 766 2.70 -6.44 32.01
N SER A 767 3.55 -5.65 31.35
CA SER A 767 4.09 -5.92 30.02
C SER A 767 5.62 -5.89 30.12
N THR A 768 6.30 -6.88 29.56
CA THR A 768 7.77 -6.95 29.57
C THR A 768 8.32 -7.32 28.21
N VAL A 769 9.21 -6.47 27.68
CA VAL A 769 9.94 -6.72 26.43
C VAL A 769 11.19 -7.55 26.74
N GLU A 770 11.27 -8.74 26.17
CA GLU A 770 12.45 -9.60 26.13
C GLU A 770 13.18 -9.39 24.80
N GLN A 771 14.51 -9.26 24.85
CA GLN A 771 15.37 -9.19 23.66
C GLN A 771 16.08 -10.54 23.50
N LEU A 772 16.02 -11.10 22.29
CA LEU A 772 16.56 -12.39 21.91
C LEU A 772 17.86 -12.23 21.10
N ASP A 773 18.74 -13.22 21.22
CA ASP A 773 19.99 -13.31 20.46
C ASP A 773 19.83 -13.99 19.09
N TYR A 774 18.62 -14.43 18.75
CA TYR A 774 18.23 -15.07 17.49
C TYR A 774 16.98 -14.42 16.87
N ASP A 775 16.78 -14.62 15.57
CA ASP A 775 15.58 -14.19 14.86
C ASP A 775 14.40 -15.13 15.17
N GLN A 776 13.48 -14.68 16.01
CA GLN A 776 12.28 -15.42 16.37
C GLN A 776 11.21 -15.25 15.29
N VAL A 777 10.58 -16.34 14.88
CA VAL A 777 9.44 -16.34 13.96
C VAL A 777 8.15 -16.03 14.72
N PHE A 778 7.29 -15.20 14.14
CA PHE A 778 5.94 -14.90 14.62
C PHE A 778 4.93 -15.09 13.49
N TYR A 779 3.68 -15.43 13.83
CA TYR A 779 2.60 -15.68 12.87
C TYR A 779 1.36 -14.82 13.16
N ASP A 780 0.55 -14.50 12.15
CA ASP A 780 -0.78 -13.88 12.33
C ASP A 780 -1.75 -14.34 11.24
N ILE A 781 -3.02 -13.97 11.37
CA ILE A 781 -4.10 -14.32 10.45
C ILE A 781 -4.84 -13.08 9.93
N GLU A 782 -5.11 -13.03 8.63
CA GLU A 782 -6.07 -12.08 8.06
C GLU A 782 -7.47 -12.68 8.10
N LEU A 783 -8.42 -11.96 8.70
CA LEU A 783 -9.82 -12.33 8.75
C LEU A 783 -10.60 -11.68 7.59
N GLY A 784 -11.59 -12.39 7.06
CA GLY A 784 -12.50 -11.90 6.01
C GLY A 784 -13.46 -10.79 6.44
N LYS A 785 -13.43 -10.38 7.72
CA LYS A 785 -14.18 -9.27 8.31
C LYS A 785 -13.26 -8.53 9.29
N ASN A 786 -13.46 -7.21 9.46
CA ASN A 786 -12.73 -6.40 10.45
C ASN A 786 -13.17 -6.76 11.88
N HIS A 787 -12.50 -7.73 12.51
CA HIS A 787 -12.82 -8.33 13.82
C HIS A 787 -11.54 -8.64 14.61
N TYR A 788 -11.61 -8.58 15.95
CA TYR A 788 -10.51 -8.97 16.83
C TYR A 788 -10.51 -10.49 17.02
N PHE A 789 -9.39 -11.22 16.87
CA PHE A 789 -9.41 -12.68 17.09
C PHE A 789 -9.18 -13.06 18.56
N VAL A 790 -9.63 -14.26 18.94
CA VAL A 790 -9.58 -14.77 20.31
C VAL A 790 -8.49 -15.83 20.50
N HIS A 791 -7.66 -15.63 21.52
CA HIS A 791 -6.58 -16.53 21.95
C HIS A 791 -7.10 -17.58 22.92
N SER A 792 -6.37 -18.68 23.08
CA SER A 792 -6.72 -19.78 23.98
C SER A 792 -6.87 -19.42 25.45
N GLN A 793 -6.14 -18.44 25.98
CA GLN A 793 -6.35 -18.03 27.37
C GLN A 793 -7.59 -17.15 27.53
N GLY A 794 -8.32 -16.86 26.43
CA GLY A 794 -9.45 -15.94 26.36
C GLY A 794 -9.03 -14.50 26.06
N ASN A 795 -7.76 -14.20 25.83
CA ASN A 795 -7.33 -12.86 25.45
C ASN A 795 -7.82 -12.49 24.04
N ILE A 796 -8.08 -11.21 23.78
CA ILE A 796 -8.58 -10.73 22.50
C ILE A 796 -7.61 -9.68 21.95
N THR A 797 -7.08 -9.89 20.74
CA THR A 797 -6.15 -8.95 20.09
C THR A 797 -6.60 -8.58 18.67
N HIS A 798 -6.03 -7.50 18.13
CA HIS A 798 -6.37 -7.02 16.79
C HIS A 798 -5.66 -7.91 15.75
N ASN A 799 -6.41 -8.32 14.73
CA ASN A 799 -5.87 -9.02 13.57
C ASN A 799 -5.02 -8.06 12.71
N CYS A 800 -4.08 -8.54 11.91
CA CYS A 800 -3.32 -7.67 11.02
C CYS A 800 -4.24 -6.82 10.10
N CYS A 801 -4.24 -5.51 10.32
CA CYS A 801 -4.61 -4.51 9.31
C CYS A 801 -3.35 -3.71 9.00
N ARG A 802 -2.61 -4.12 7.95
CA ARG A 802 -1.58 -3.33 7.26
C ARG A 802 -2.16 -2.90 5.91
N LEU A 803 -2.21 -1.59 5.66
CA LEU A 803 -1.64 -0.97 4.47
C LEU A 803 -0.19 -1.44 4.42
N ARG A 804 -0.02 -2.69 4.02
CA ARG A 804 0.90 -2.92 2.94
C ARG A 804 0.21 -2.17 1.82
N LEU A 805 0.98 -1.57 0.93
CA LEU A 805 0.52 -1.48 -0.44
C LEU A 805 0.25 -2.93 -0.84
N ASP A 806 -0.96 -3.42 -0.53
CA ASP A 806 -1.27 -4.82 -0.55
C ASP A 806 -1.39 -5.13 -2.01
N ASN A 807 -0.42 -5.87 -2.52
CA ASN A 807 -0.37 -6.18 -3.93
C ASN A 807 -1.65 -6.89 -4.38
N ARG A 808 -2.51 -7.42 -3.50
CA ARG A 808 -3.87 -7.90 -3.82
C ARG A 808 -4.92 -6.79 -3.89
N GLU A 809 -5.03 -5.93 -2.88
CA GLU A 809 -5.89 -4.73 -2.95
C GLU A 809 -5.50 -3.84 -4.15
N LEU A 810 -4.21 -3.66 -4.44
CA LEU A 810 -3.70 -2.95 -5.61
C LEU A 810 -3.88 -3.72 -6.93
N LYS A 811 -3.86 -5.07 -6.93
CA LYS A 811 -4.22 -5.87 -8.11
C LYS A 811 -5.74 -5.86 -8.38
N LYS A 812 -6.57 -5.72 -7.34
CA LYS A 812 -8.05 -5.60 -7.44
C LYS A 812 -8.50 -4.17 -7.79
N ARG A 813 -7.93 -3.16 -7.14
CA ARG A 813 -8.21 -1.72 -7.38
C ARG A 813 -7.52 -1.23 -8.65
N GLY A 814 -6.34 -1.76 -8.95
CA GLY A 814 -5.56 -1.54 -10.17
C GLY A 814 -4.44 -0.50 -10.06
N GLY A 815 -4.08 -0.03 -8.85
CA GLY A 815 -3.05 1.00 -8.63
C GLY A 815 -3.26 1.85 -7.36
N GLY A 816 -2.25 2.66 -6.99
CA GLY A 816 -2.29 3.60 -5.87
C GLY A 816 -2.15 5.07 -6.32
N LEU A 817 -2.79 5.98 -5.55
CA LEU A 817 -2.85 7.42 -5.84
C LEU A 817 -1.54 8.16 -5.57
N PHE A 818 -1.31 9.21 -6.36
CA PHE A 818 -0.18 10.11 -6.26
C PHE A 818 -0.13 10.82 -4.88
N GLY A 819 1.04 10.89 -4.23
CA GLY A 819 1.28 11.72 -3.03
C GLY A 819 0.66 11.27 -1.71
N ALA A 820 -0.09 10.15 -1.69
CA ALA A 820 -0.79 9.66 -0.50
C ALA A 820 0.07 8.78 0.43
N ASN A 821 1.18 8.20 -0.07
CA ASN A 821 2.04 7.29 0.70
C ASN A 821 3.53 7.65 0.53
N PRO A 822 4.37 7.49 1.57
CA PRO A 822 5.83 7.60 1.45
C PRO A 822 6.44 6.38 0.72
N LEU A 823 7.65 6.56 0.17
CA LEU A 823 8.46 5.52 -0.51
C LEU A 823 7.77 4.83 -1.70
N THR A 824 6.89 5.53 -2.40
CA THR A 824 6.27 5.09 -3.67
C THR A 824 6.37 6.20 -4.72
N GLY A 825 6.04 5.90 -5.96
CA GLY A 825 6.21 6.80 -7.10
C GLY A 825 6.02 6.07 -8.41
N SER A 826 6.68 6.51 -9.48
CA SER A 826 6.64 5.83 -10.77
C SER A 826 8.01 5.78 -11.43
N ILE A 827 8.34 4.63 -12.02
CA ILE A 827 9.52 4.43 -12.87
C ILE A 827 9.44 5.25 -14.16
N GLY A 828 8.23 5.44 -14.68
CA GLY A 828 7.98 6.03 -15.98
C GLY A 828 6.49 6.01 -16.32
N VAL A 829 6.10 6.98 -17.15
CA VAL A 829 4.77 7.06 -17.74
C VAL A 829 4.89 6.78 -19.23
N VAL A 830 3.99 5.94 -19.75
CA VAL A 830 3.77 5.78 -21.19
C VAL A 830 2.32 6.05 -21.50
N THR A 831 2.05 7.06 -22.32
CA THR A 831 0.70 7.47 -22.72
C THR A 831 0.31 6.90 -24.07
N ILE A 832 -0.85 6.27 -24.16
CA ILE A 832 -1.41 5.73 -25.40
C ILE A 832 -2.17 6.84 -26.15
N ASN A 833 -1.95 6.93 -27.47
CA ASN A 833 -2.67 7.85 -28.34
C ASN A 833 -4.04 7.25 -28.74
N LEU A 834 -5.09 7.51 -27.93
CA LEU A 834 -6.43 7.00 -28.23
C LEU A 834 -7.05 7.59 -29.52
N PRO A 835 -6.90 8.90 -29.85
CA PRO A 835 -7.37 9.47 -31.11
C PRO A 835 -6.89 8.71 -32.35
N ARG A 836 -5.60 8.37 -32.38
CA ARG A 836 -5.00 7.55 -33.44
C ARG A 836 -5.69 6.20 -33.58
N LEU A 837 -5.95 5.50 -32.47
CA LEU A 837 -6.66 4.22 -32.46
C LEU A 837 -8.09 4.38 -32.98
N GLY A 838 -8.81 5.41 -32.51
CA GLY A 838 -10.19 5.68 -32.93
C GLY A 838 -10.33 6.02 -34.40
N TYR A 839 -9.29 6.59 -35.02
CA TYR A 839 -9.27 6.89 -36.45
C TYR A 839 -8.95 5.67 -37.32
N VAL A 840 -8.01 4.81 -36.92
CA VAL A 840 -7.60 3.67 -37.78
C VAL A 840 -8.51 2.45 -37.67
N SER A 841 -9.22 2.27 -36.56
CA SER A 841 -10.05 1.07 -36.33
C SER A 841 -11.43 1.18 -36.98
N SER A 842 -11.77 0.20 -37.81
CA SER A 842 -13.07 0.05 -38.47
C SER A 842 -14.08 -0.71 -37.61
N SER A 843 -13.63 -1.44 -36.59
CA SER A 843 -14.49 -2.19 -35.66
C SER A 843 -14.04 -2.04 -34.20
N LYS A 844 -14.95 -2.36 -33.28
CA LYS A 844 -14.69 -2.32 -31.84
C LYS A 844 -13.64 -3.36 -31.42
N GLU A 845 -13.69 -4.55 -32.03
CA GLU A 845 -12.71 -5.62 -31.84
C GLU A 845 -11.30 -5.19 -32.28
N GLU A 846 -11.20 -4.52 -33.43
CA GLU A 846 -9.94 -3.96 -33.94
C GLU A 846 -9.39 -2.87 -33.02
N PHE A 847 -10.26 -2.00 -32.49
CA PHE A 847 -9.88 -0.96 -31.52
C PHE A 847 -9.28 -1.57 -30.26
N PHE A 848 -9.95 -2.53 -29.62
CA PHE A 848 -9.48 -3.17 -28.40
C PHE A 848 -8.21 -4.02 -28.61
N THR A 849 -8.11 -4.71 -29.75
CA THR A 849 -6.91 -5.46 -30.14
C THR A 849 -5.71 -4.52 -30.32
N SER A 850 -5.91 -3.39 -31.02
CA SER A 850 -4.88 -2.38 -31.25
C SER A 850 -4.48 -1.67 -29.95
N LEU A 851 -5.45 -1.34 -29.09
CA LEU A 851 -5.22 -0.78 -27.76
C LEU A 851 -4.34 -1.72 -26.92
N LYS A 852 -4.68 -3.02 -26.85
CA LYS A 852 -3.85 -4.01 -26.15
C LYS A 852 -2.42 -4.05 -26.71
N ALA A 853 -2.26 -4.07 -28.03
CA ALA A 853 -0.93 -4.09 -28.65
C ALA A 853 -0.08 -2.85 -28.29
N LYS A 854 -0.69 -1.66 -28.15
CA LYS A 854 0.03 -0.46 -27.66
C LYS A 854 0.31 -0.54 -26.15
N MET A 855 -0.58 -1.13 -25.35
CA MET A 855 -0.34 -1.39 -23.93
C MET A 855 0.78 -2.43 -23.70
N ASP A 856 0.90 -3.44 -24.55
CA ASP A 856 1.96 -4.45 -24.46
C ASP A 856 3.34 -3.80 -24.73
N LEU A 857 3.45 -2.93 -25.74
CA LEU A 857 4.66 -2.11 -25.99
C LEU A 857 4.98 -1.17 -24.81
N ALA A 858 3.95 -0.55 -24.21
CA ALA A 858 4.11 0.29 -23.04
C ALA A 858 4.66 -0.52 -21.84
N LYS A 859 4.08 -1.70 -21.55
CA LYS A 859 4.57 -2.64 -20.53
C LYS A 859 6.04 -2.98 -20.74
N GLU A 860 6.42 -3.41 -21.93
CA GLU A 860 7.81 -3.77 -22.24
C GLU A 860 8.78 -2.61 -22.02
N SER A 861 8.43 -1.40 -22.49
CA SER A 861 9.28 -0.22 -22.31
C SER A 861 9.46 0.17 -20.83
N LEU A 862 8.40 0.05 -20.01
CA LEU A 862 8.46 0.37 -18.58
C LEU A 862 9.30 -0.64 -17.79
N LEU A 863 9.17 -1.93 -18.10
CA LEU A 863 9.98 -2.99 -17.49
C LEU A 863 11.46 -2.89 -17.90
N LEU A 864 11.75 -2.55 -19.15
CA LEU A 864 13.12 -2.27 -19.60
C LEU A 864 13.72 -1.06 -18.85
N LYS A 865 12.95 0.03 -18.71
CA LYS A 865 13.37 1.21 -17.93
C LYS A 865 13.67 0.82 -16.47
N ARG A 866 12.76 0.09 -15.81
CA ARG A 866 12.92 -0.40 -14.43
C ARG A 866 14.22 -1.19 -14.24
N ASN A 867 14.47 -2.19 -15.10
CA ASN A 867 15.64 -3.06 -15.00
C ASN A 867 16.96 -2.28 -15.14
N ILE A 868 16.97 -1.24 -15.99
CA ILE A 868 18.13 -0.36 -16.17
C ILE A 868 18.32 0.57 -14.98
N LEU A 869 17.26 1.18 -14.46
CA LEU A 869 17.34 2.03 -13.28
C LEU A 869 17.81 1.24 -12.05
N GLU A 870 17.27 0.05 -11.79
CA GLU A 870 17.73 -0.81 -10.69
C GLU A 870 19.23 -1.12 -10.80
N LYS A 871 19.70 -1.52 -12.00
CA LYS A 871 21.12 -1.77 -12.26
C LYS A 871 21.99 -0.52 -12.03
N LEU A 872 21.56 0.64 -12.51
CA LEU A 872 22.30 1.90 -12.35
C LEU A 872 22.31 2.38 -10.89
N THR A 873 21.26 2.09 -10.13
CA THR A 873 21.18 2.35 -8.68
C THR A 873 22.19 1.49 -7.92
N GLU A 874 22.27 0.20 -8.24
CA GLU A 874 23.27 -0.70 -7.66
C GLU A 874 24.71 -0.29 -8.00
N GLN A 875 24.92 0.28 -9.20
CA GLN A 875 26.20 0.85 -9.63
C GLN A 875 26.51 2.22 -8.98
N GLY A 876 25.59 2.78 -8.20
CA GLY A 876 25.77 4.04 -7.48
C GLY A 876 25.54 5.31 -8.30
N LEU A 877 24.80 5.25 -9.41
CA LEU A 877 24.48 6.43 -10.23
C LEU A 877 23.51 7.41 -9.51
N TYR A 878 22.63 6.88 -8.65
CA TYR A 878 21.67 7.65 -7.85
C TYR A 878 22.02 7.51 -6.35
N PRO A 879 23.15 8.09 -5.90
CA PRO A 879 23.68 7.82 -4.57
C PRO A 879 22.73 8.22 -3.43
N TYR A 880 21.92 9.29 -3.58
CA TYR A 880 20.98 9.69 -2.54
C TYR A 880 19.72 8.82 -2.55
N SER A 881 19.12 8.58 -3.72
CA SER A 881 17.97 7.67 -3.88
C SER A 881 18.29 6.27 -3.37
N ARG A 882 19.51 5.78 -3.61
CA ARG A 882 20.01 4.51 -3.08
C ARG A 882 19.98 4.46 -1.55
N PHE A 883 20.32 5.57 -0.87
CA PHE A 883 20.28 5.66 0.58
C PHE A 883 18.85 5.75 1.12
N TYR A 884 18.00 6.64 0.57
CA TYR A 884 16.62 6.79 1.03
C TYR A 884 15.68 5.65 0.61
N LEU A 885 16.13 4.76 -0.28
CA LEU A 885 15.47 3.48 -0.62
C LEU A 885 16.15 2.26 0.01
N ARG A 886 17.11 2.42 0.92
CA ARG A 886 17.83 1.30 1.56
C ARG A 886 16.89 0.32 2.26
N GLN A 887 15.87 0.82 2.96
CA GLN A 887 14.87 -0.01 3.65
C GLN A 887 14.02 -0.82 2.65
N VAL A 888 13.74 -0.26 1.46
CA VAL A 888 13.05 -0.96 0.36
C VAL A 888 13.95 -2.05 -0.21
N LYS A 889 15.25 -1.75 -0.40
CA LYS A 889 16.26 -2.69 -0.87
C LYS A 889 16.49 -3.86 0.08
N GLU A 890 16.59 -3.59 1.37
CA GLU A 890 16.74 -4.58 2.44
C GLU A 890 15.53 -5.53 2.49
N ARG A 891 14.31 -4.98 2.30
CA ARG A 891 13.07 -5.76 2.36
C ARG A 891 12.77 -6.58 1.11
N PHE A 892 13.00 -6.04 -0.08
CA PHE A 892 12.56 -6.64 -1.35
C PHE A 892 13.70 -7.07 -2.28
N GLY A 893 14.96 -6.86 -1.89
CA GLY A 893 16.13 -7.09 -2.75
C GLY A 893 16.29 -6.10 -3.90
N ARG A 894 15.41 -5.09 -4.00
CA ARG A 894 15.41 -4.06 -5.06
C ARG A 894 15.07 -2.68 -4.52
N TYR A 895 15.66 -1.62 -5.08
CA TYR A 895 15.42 -0.24 -4.62
C TYR A 895 14.05 0.28 -5.07
N TRP A 896 13.62 -0.04 -6.30
CA TRP A 896 12.43 0.56 -6.92
C TRP A 896 11.16 -0.30 -6.88
N GLU A 897 11.11 -1.35 -6.05
CA GLU A 897 9.99 -2.31 -6.06
C GLU A 897 8.62 -1.65 -5.79
N ASN A 898 8.58 -0.68 -4.87
CA ASN A 898 7.37 0.08 -4.50
C ASN A 898 6.91 1.13 -5.54
N HIS A 899 7.66 1.36 -6.62
CA HIS A 899 7.27 2.32 -7.66
C HIS A 899 6.39 1.64 -8.71
N PHE A 900 5.42 2.36 -9.26
CA PHE A 900 4.53 1.87 -10.32
C PHE A 900 5.20 1.90 -11.72
N ASN A 901 4.68 1.08 -12.62
CA ASN A 901 4.87 1.21 -14.06
C ASN A 901 3.58 1.83 -14.63
N THR A 902 3.62 3.09 -15.05
CA THR A 902 2.40 3.86 -15.32
C THR A 902 2.03 3.86 -16.79
N ILE A 903 0.81 3.39 -17.11
CA ILE A 903 0.22 3.53 -18.44
C ILE A 903 -0.87 4.60 -18.36
N GLY A 904 -0.73 5.64 -19.17
CA GLY A 904 -1.68 6.76 -19.23
C GLY A 904 -2.41 6.85 -20.56
N ILE A 905 -3.40 7.75 -20.64
CA ILE A 905 -4.15 8.03 -21.88
C ILE A 905 -4.35 9.53 -22.11
N VAL A 906 -4.56 9.89 -23.38
CA VAL A 906 -4.96 11.23 -23.80
C VAL A 906 -5.96 11.13 -24.95
N GLY A 907 -6.87 12.10 -25.04
CA GLY A 907 -7.76 12.29 -26.18
C GLY A 907 -8.93 11.31 -26.26
N MET A 908 -9.53 10.87 -25.14
CA MET A 908 -10.70 9.98 -25.20
C MET A 908 -11.86 10.62 -26.00
N HIS A 909 -12.11 11.91 -25.84
CA HIS A 909 -13.16 12.61 -26.60
C HIS A 909 -12.90 12.53 -28.12
N GLU A 910 -11.70 12.83 -28.57
CA GLU A 910 -11.35 12.79 -29.99
C GLU A 910 -11.24 11.36 -30.53
N ALA A 911 -10.88 10.37 -29.71
CA ALA A 911 -10.96 8.95 -30.06
C ALA A 911 -12.39 8.53 -30.42
N LEU A 912 -13.37 8.93 -29.60
CA LEU A 912 -14.78 8.65 -29.84
C LEU A 912 -15.32 9.44 -31.05
N LEU A 913 -14.93 10.70 -31.22
CA LEU A 913 -15.27 11.46 -32.43
C LEU A 913 -14.73 10.82 -33.71
N ASN A 914 -13.50 10.30 -33.69
CA ASN A 914 -12.94 9.61 -34.86
C ASN A 914 -13.63 8.27 -35.11
N PHE A 915 -13.86 7.46 -34.07
CA PHE A 915 -14.38 6.10 -34.18
C PHE A 915 -15.89 6.03 -34.45
N MET A 916 -16.70 6.72 -33.65
CA MET A 916 -18.18 6.60 -33.66
C MET A 916 -18.91 7.91 -33.99
N LYS A 917 -18.17 8.97 -34.35
CA LYS A 917 -18.68 10.31 -34.70
C LYS A 917 -19.56 10.95 -33.61
N LYS A 918 -19.33 10.58 -32.34
CA LYS A 918 -19.96 11.13 -31.13
C LYS A 918 -18.88 11.35 -30.08
N GLY A 919 -18.91 12.44 -29.34
CA GLY A 919 -17.93 12.72 -28.29
C GLY A 919 -18.28 12.07 -26.96
N ILE A 920 -17.34 12.14 -26.02
CA ILE A 920 -17.45 11.58 -24.66
C ILE A 920 -18.66 12.11 -23.87
N GLU A 921 -19.08 13.35 -24.14
CA GLU A 921 -20.22 14.03 -23.53
C GLU A 921 -21.57 13.38 -23.85
N THR A 922 -21.64 12.56 -24.89
CA THR A 922 -22.84 11.78 -25.23
C THR A 922 -22.95 10.53 -24.37
N ARG A 923 -24.19 10.06 -24.11
CA ARG A 923 -24.42 8.82 -23.34
C ARG A 923 -23.67 7.62 -23.91
N ASP A 924 -23.65 7.48 -25.23
CA ASP A 924 -22.97 6.39 -25.93
C ASP A 924 -21.44 6.51 -25.83
N GLY A 925 -20.91 7.74 -25.98
CA GLY A 925 -19.49 8.04 -25.86
C GLY A 925 -18.96 7.81 -24.44
N ARG A 926 -19.67 8.29 -23.41
CA ARG A 926 -19.36 8.02 -22.00
C ARG A 926 -19.39 6.52 -21.70
N GLY A 927 -20.36 5.79 -22.27
CA GLY A 927 -20.45 4.33 -22.15
C GLY A 927 -19.22 3.61 -22.70
N LEU A 928 -18.80 3.95 -23.92
CA LEU A 928 -17.59 3.36 -24.52
C LEU A 928 -16.31 3.81 -23.82
N ALA A 929 -16.23 5.05 -23.30
CA ALA A 929 -15.10 5.51 -22.50
C ALA A 929 -14.92 4.68 -21.21
N LEU A 930 -16.00 4.39 -20.48
CA LEU A 930 -15.97 3.52 -19.31
C LEU A 930 -15.51 2.10 -19.65
N GLU A 931 -16.02 1.54 -20.75
CA GLU A 931 -15.61 0.22 -21.24
C GLU A 931 -14.12 0.17 -21.63
N ILE A 932 -13.60 1.23 -22.27
CA ILE A 932 -12.18 1.35 -22.59
C ILE A 932 -11.34 1.38 -21.30
N LEU A 933 -11.74 2.16 -20.29
CA LEU A 933 -11.03 2.22 -19.02
C LEU A 933 -11.06 0.88 -18.27
N ASP A 934 -12.21 0.20 -18.20
CA ASP A 934 -12.33 -1.11 -17.55
C ASP A 934 -11.53 -2.20 -18.29
N PHE A 935 -11.48 -2.16 -19.63
CA PHE A 935 -10.59 -3.01 -20.41
C PHE A 935 -9.11 -2.74 -20.07
N MET A 936 -8.68 -1.47 -20.03
CA MET A 936 -7.31 -1.13 -19.67
C MET A 936 -6.97 -1.61 -18.26
N ARG A 937 -7.86 -1.42 -17.28
CA ARG A 937 -7.67 -1.94 -15.90
C ARG A 937 -7.52 -3.46 -15.86
N SER A 938 -8.32 -4.21 -16.62
CA SER A 938 -8.21 -5.68 -16.66
C SER A 938 -6.88 -6.12 -17.25
N VAL A 939 -6.41 -5.47 -18.32
CA VAL A 939 -5.09 -5.71 -18.93
C VAL A 939 -3.95 -5.37 -17.94
N LEU A 940 -4.04 -4.25 -17.21
CA LEU A 940 -3.05 -3.93 -16.16
C LEU A 940 -3.05 -4.97 -15.04
N ALA A 941 -4.22 -5.45 -14.59
CA ALA A 941 -4.30 -6.52 -13.60
C ALA A 941 -3.62 -7.81 -14.09
N THR A 942 -3.79 -8.17 -15.37
CA THR A 942 -3.04 -9.26 -16.01
C THR A 942 -1.53 -9.01 -15.96
N TYR A 943 -1.05 -7.81 -16.32
CA TYR A 943 0.38 -7.49 -16.26
C TYR A 943 0.99 -7.58 -14.85
N GLN A 944 0.24 -7.14 -13.82
CA GLN A 944 0.65 -7.26 -12.42
C GLN A 944 0.68 -8.72 -11.93
N ALA A 945 -0.14 -9.60 -12.51
CA ALA A 945 -0.10 -11.04 -12.26
C ALA A 945 1.06 -11.71 -13.00
N GLU A 946 1.26 -11.41 -14.28
CA GLU A 946 2.33 -11.95 -15.13
C GLU A 946 3.75 -11.62 -14.62
N THR A 947 3.97 -10.37 -14.19
CA THR A 947 5.33 -9.84 -13.97
C THR A 947 5.69 -9.68 -12.49
N GLY A 948 4.70 -9.77 -11.60
CA GLY A 948 4.84 -9.45 -10.18
C GLY A 948 5.07 -7.97 -9.87
N GLN A 949 5.18 -7.10 -10.88
CA GLN A 949 5.45 -5.66 -10.70
C GLN A 949 4.16 -4.84 -10.63
N LEU A 950 4.21 -3.69 -9.96
CA LEU A 950 3.09 -2.76 -9.86
C LEU A 950 2.82 -2.02 -11.18
N PHE A 951 1.55 -1.89 -11.56
CA PHE A 951 1.09 -1.08 -12.69
C PHE A 951 -0.11 -0.21 -12.27
N ASN A 952 -0.25 0.97 -12.85
CA ASN A 952 -1.41 1.83 -12.64
C ASN A 952 -1.85 2.56 -13.93
N LEU A 953 -3.13 2.94 -13.96
CA LEU A 953 -3.79 3.68 -15.03
C LEU A 953 -3.88 5.15 -14.65
N GLU A 954 -3.26 6.03 -15.44
CA GLU A 954 -3.16 7.47 -15.15
C GLU A 954 -3.94 8.34 -16.14
N ALA A 955 -4.57 9.38 -15.60
CA ALA A 955 -5.17 10.47 -16.35
C ALA A 955 -4.08 11.48 -16.73
N THR A 956 -3.28 11.16 -17.76
CA THR A 956 -2.08 11.94 -18.12
C THR A 956 -2.37 13.45 -18.23
N PRO A 957 -1.68 14.32 -17.46
CA PRO A 957 -1.83 15.79 -17.57
C PRO A 957 -1.47 16.36 -18.96
N ALA A 958 -0.67 15.60 -19.72
CA ALA A 958 -0.44 15.76 -21.16
C ALA A 958 -0.03 17.17 -21.62
N GLU A 959 0.78 17.88 -20.83
CA GLU A 959 1.28 19.25 -21.09
C GLU A 959 1.80 19.42 -22.53
N GLY A 960 2.93 18.78 -22.87
CA GLY A 960 3.43 18.73 -24.25
C GLY A 960 2.76 17.64 -25.10
N THR A 961 2.40 16.51 -24.48
CA THR A 961 1.91 15.30 -25.17
C THR A 961 0.64 15.55 -25.99
N SER A 962 -0.31 16.31 -25.45
CA SER A 962 -1.57 16.68 -26.14
C SER A 962 -1.31 17.36 -27.48
N TYR A 963 -0.46 18.40 -27.49
CA TYR A 963 -0.10 19.16 -28.69
C TYR A 963 0.81 18.35 -29.62
N ARG A 964 1.79 17.61 -29.07
CA ARG A 964 2.73 16.78 -29.86
C ARG A 964 1.99 15.74 -30.70
N LEU A 965 1.11 14.96 -30.08
CA LEU A 965 0.41 13.87 -30.75
C LEU A 965 -0.59 14.39 -31.80
N ALA A 966 -1.41 15.39 -31.46
CA ALA A 966 -2.38 15.96 -32.39
C ALA A 966 -1.73 16.55 -33.66
N ARG A 967 -0.51 17.12 -33.54
CA ARG A 967 0.28 17.59 -34.71
C ARG A 967 0.87 16.47 -35.55
N LEU A 968 1.37 15.40 -34.92
CA LEU A 968 1.90 14.24 -35.65
C LEU A 968 0.76 13.53 -36.40
N ASP A 969 -0.40 13.44 -35.76
CA ASP A 969 -1.60 12.84 -36.31
C ASP A 969 -2.13 13.66 -37.50
N ARG A 970 -2.37 14.98 -37.37
CA ARG A 970 -2.77 15.83 -38.52
C ARG A 970 -1.76 15.84 -39.68
N ARG A 971 -0.47 15.56 -39.44
CA ARG A 971 0.54 15.43 -40.51
C ARG A 971 0.46 14.11 -41.26
N LEU A 972 0.06 13.04 -40.57
CA LEU A 972 -0.01 11.69 -41.13
C LEU A 972 -1.40 11.38 -41.71
N TYR A 973 -2.46 11.91 -41.09
CA TYR A 973 -3.86 11.83 -41.50
C TYR A 973 -4.49 13.24 -41.47
N PRO A 974 -4.49 13.98 -42.59
CA PRO A 974 -4.97 15.36 -42.63
C PRO A 974 -6.45 15.56 -42.23
N ASP A 975 -7.24 14.50 -42.30
CA ASP A 975 -8.68 14.45 -42.01
C ASP A 975 -9.01 13.88 -40.60
N ILE A 976 -8.01 13.54 -39.78
CA ILE A 976 -8.24 13.13 -38.40
C ILE A 976 -8.86 14.27 -37.57
N ILE A 977 -9.89 13.95 -36.80
CA ILE A 977 -10.56 14.91 -35.93
C ILE A 977 -9.69 15.15 -34.70
N THR A 978 -9.40 16.42 -34.43
CA THR A 978 -8.73 16.91 -33.22
C THR A 978 -9.53 18.08 -32.64
N SER A 979 -9.38 18.34 -31.35
CA SER A 979 -9.79 19.64 -30.78
C SER A 979 -8.85 20.77 -31.27
N GLY A 980 -9.25 22.02 -31.05
CA GLY A 980 -8.50 23.21 -31.45
C GLY A 980 -8.84 23.71 -32.85
N THR A 981 -9.39 24.93 -32.90
CA THR A 981 -9.75 25.64 -34.12
C THR A 981 -8.52 26.06 -34.93
N ASN A 982 -7.56 26.71 -34.29
CA ASN A 982 -6.35 27.28 -34.91
C ASN A 982 -5.15 26.33 -34.81
N GLU A 983 -4.95 25.73 -33.65
CA GLU A 983 -3.80 24.88 -33.31
C GLU A 983 -4.30 23.55 -32.74
N PRO A 984 -3.95 22.38 -33.31
CA PRO A 984 -4.54 21.10 -32.94
C PRO A 984 -4.09 20.63 -31.55
N TYR A 985 -5.02 20.20 -30.70
CA TYR A 985 -4.73 19.55 -29.43
C TYR A 985 -5.67 18.36 -29.17
N TYR A 986 -5.33 17.56 -28.17
CA TYR A 986 -6.19 16.49 -27.65
C TYR A 986 -6.62 16.78 -26.21
N THR A 987 -7.89 16.55 -25.92
CA THR A 987 -8.46 16.72 -24.59
C THR A 987 -7.71 15.83 -23.60
N ASN A 988 -7.42 16.35 -22.40
CA ASN A 988 -6.72 15.59 -21.37
C ASN A 988 -7.50 14.33 -21.00
N SER A 989 -6.81 13.18 -21.02
CA SER A 989 -7.31 11.88 -20.55
C SER A 989 -8.76 11.56 -20.96
N THR A 990 -9.71 11.64 -20.02
CA THR A 990 -11.17 11.49 -20.22
C THR A 990 -11.96 12.72 -19.76
N HIS A 991 -11.32 13.90 -19.67
CA HIS A 991 -12.01 15.14 -19.37
C HIS A 991 -13.07 15.47 -20.45
N LEU A 992 -14.07 16.26 -20.07
CA LEU A 992 -15.02 16.82 -21.02
C LEU A 992 -14.33 17.85 -21.94
N PRO A 993 -14.84 18.08 -23.16
CA PRO A 993 -14.39 19.19 -24.01
C PRO A 993 -14.49 20.50 -23.25
N VAL A 994 -13.43 21.31 -23.32
CA VAL A 994 -13.28 22.49 -22.45
C VAL A 994 -14.33 23.58 -22.63
N GLY A 995 -15.08 23.56 -23.74
CA GLY A 995 -16.21 24.46 -24.01
C GLY A 995 -17.61 23.88 -23.72
N TYR A 996 -17.73 22.63 -23.25
CA TYR A 996 -18.98 21.87 -23.23
C TYR A 996 -20.09 22.47 -22.34
N THR A 997 -19.78 22.78 -21.07
CA THR A 997 -20.77 23.28 -20.09
C THR A 997 -20.13 24.31 -19.15
N ASP A 998 -20.93 25.25 -18.66
CA ASP A 998 -20.57 26.14 -17.54
C ASP A 998 -21.23 25.75 -16.21
N ASP A 999 -21.96 24.63 -16.16
CA ASP A 999 -22.40 24.04 -14.90
C ASP A 999 -21.40 22.99 -14.38
N VAL A 1000 -20.84 23.26 -13.21
CA VAL A 1000 -19.88 22.37 -12.55
C VAL A 1000 -20.53 21.07 -12.06
N PHE A 1001 -21.81 21.07 -11.69
CA PHE A 1001 -22.48 19.85 -11.22
C PHE A 1001 -22.73 18.87 -12.36
N THR A 1002 -23.23 19.33 -13.51
CA THR A 1002 -23.29 18.55 -14.76
C THR A 1002 -21.91 17.94 -15.11
N ALA A 1003 -20.82 18.70 -14.96
CA ALA A 1003 -19.48 18.19 -15.23
C ALA A 1003 -19.01 17.15 -14.19
N LEU A 1004 -19.31 17.36 -12.90
CA LEU A 1004 -19.00 16.43 -11.81
C LEU A 1004 -19.76 15.11 -11.95
N GLU A 1005 -21.08 15.16 -12.17
CA GLU A 1005 -21.92 13.97 -12.39
C GLU A 1005 -21.45 13.13 -13.59
N HIS A 1006 -21.04 13.80 -14.67
CA HIS A 1006 -20.45 13.12 -15.81
C HIS A 1006 -19.12 12.44 -15.45
N GLN A 1007 -18.24 13.15 -14.73
CA GLN A 1007 -16.85 12.75 -14.50
C GLN A 1007 -16.64 11.78 -13.33
N ASP A 1008 -17.46 11.80 -12.27
CA ASP A 1008 -17.21 11.03 -11.03
C ASP A 1008 -16.83 9.56 -11.30
N GLU A 1009 -17.68 8.85 -12.05
CA GLU A 1009 -17.47 7.45 -12.41
C GLU A 1009 -16.23 7.20 -13.28
N LEU A 1010 -15.92 8.13 -14.20
CA LEU A 1010 -14.73 8.04 -15.07
C LEU A 1010 -13.45 8.23 -14.25
N GLN A 1011 -13.45 9.23 -13.34
CA GLN A 1011 -12.32 9.54 -12.47
C GLN A 1011 -11.98 8.34 -11.55
N LEU A 1012 -12.98 7.61 -11.06
CA LEU A 1012 -12.81 6.39 -10.26
C LEU A 1012 -12.23 5.18 -11.02
N LYS A 1013 -12.18 5.21 -12.35
CA LYS A 1013 -11.50 4.15 -13.13
C LYS A 1013 -9.99 4.33 -13.15
N TYR A 1014 -9.49 5.53 -12.88
CA TYR A 1014 -8.06 5.75 -12.73
C TYR A 1014 -7.57 5.24 -11.39
N THR A 1015 -6.34 4.76 -11.42
CA THR A 1015 -5.71 4.07 -10.30
C THR A 1015 -4.32 4.62 -10.00
N GLY A 1016 -3.81 5.50 -10.86
CA GLY A 1016 -2.66 6.37 -10.61
C GLY A 1016 -3.11 7.82 -10.39
N GLY A 1017 -2.39 8.78 -10.98
CA GLY A 1017 -2.78 10.18 -10.95
C GLY A 1017 -4.12 10.43 -11.65
N THR A 1018 -5.04 11.12 -10.98
CA THR A 1018 -6.24 11.71 -11.59
C THR A 1018 -6.69 12.92 -10.80
N VAL A 1019 -7.36 13.88 -11.44
CA VAL A 1019 -7.87 15.10 -10.81
C VAL A 1019 -9.00 15.71 -11.63
N PHE A 1020 -10.02 16.22 -10.92
CA PHE A 1020 -11.01 17.12 -11.50
C PHE A 1020 -10.65 18.59 -11.22
N HIS A 1021 -10.71 19.42 -12.26
CA HIS A 1021 -10.45 20.84 -12.18
C HIS A 1021 -11.73 21.67 -12.38
N ALA A 1022 -12.23 22.31 -11.33
CA ALA A 1022 -13.30 23.28 -11.43
C ALA A 1022 -12.73 24.64 -11.89
N TYR A 1023 -12.54 24.80 -13.20
CA TYR A 1023 -12.09 26.05 -13.83
C TYR A 1023 -13.12 27.17 -13.68
N LEU A 1024 -12.75 28.26 -13.03
CA LEU A 1024 -13.55 29.48 -12.85
C LEU A 1024 -12.91 30.65 -13.62
N GLY A 1025 -13.75 31.53 -14.17
CA GLY A 1025 -13.28 32.72 -14.90
C GLY A 1025 -12.59 33.78 -14.03
N GLU A 1026 -12.92 33.82 -12.75
CA GLU A 1026 -12.33 34.73 -11.77
C GLU A 1026 -12.33 34.15 -10.35
N ARG A 1027 -11.79 34.89 -9.38
CA ARG A 1027 -11.71 34.47 -7.96
C ARG A 1027 -13.07 34.35 -7.30
N VAL A 1028 -13.15 33.50 -6.28
CA VAL A 1028 -14.32 33.50 -5.38
C VAL A 1028 -14.17 34.67 -4.41
N THR A 1029 -15.26 35.42 -4.20
CA THR A 1029 -15.31 36.57 -3.29
C THR A 1029 -15.74 36.19 -1.87
N ASP A 1030 -16.70 35.27 -1.73
CA ASP A 1030 -17.15 34.70 -0.45
C ASP A 1030 -16.48 33.36 -0.15
N THR A 1031 -15.63 33.32 0.88
CA THR A 1031 -14.96 32.09 1.35
C THR A 1031 -15.94 31.07 1.90
N ALA A 1032 -17.07 31.49 2.47
CA ALA A 1032 -18.10 30.56 2.96
C ALA A 1032 -18.80 29.84 1.81
N THR A 1033 -18.95 30.47 0.65
CA THR A 1033 -19.42 29.81 -0.58
C THR A 1033 -18.40 28.80 -1.10
N CYS A 1034 -17.11 29.13 -1.05
CA CYS A 1034 -16.03 28.17 -1.36
C CYS A 1034 -16.11 26.94 -0.43
N ARG A 1035 -16.28 27.16 0.88
CA ARG A 1035 -16.42 26.09 1.90
C ARG A 1035 -17.63 25.19 1.64
N ARG A 1036 -18.82 25.79 1.50
CA ARG A 1036 -20.08 25.05 1.22
C ARG A 1036 -20.01 24.26 -0.08
N PHE A 1037 -19.41 24.83 -1.12
CA PHE A 1037 -19.21 24.12 -2.38
C PHE A 1037 -18.27 22.93 -2.21
N LEU A 1038 -17.13 23.10 -1.51
CA LEU A 1038 -16.20 21.99 -1.27
C LEU A 1038 -16.84 20.88 -0.43
N GLN A 1039 -17.56 21.22 0.65
CA GLN A 1039 -18.37 20.26 1.42
C GLN A 1039 -19.35 19.50 0.51
N THR A 1040 -20.08 20.22 -0.35
CA THR A 1040 -21.03 19.62 -1.30
C THR A 1040 -20.33 18.63 -2.24
N VAL A 1041 -19.14 18.97 -2.75
CA VAL A 1041 -18.36 18.07 -3.61
C VAL A 1041 -17.90 16.83 -2.83
N MET A 1042 -17.26 17.02 -1.67
CA MET A 1042 -16.63 15.93 -0.90
C MET A 1042 -17.64 14.93 -0.33
N HIS A 1043 -18.83 15.39 0.06
CA HIS A 1043 -19.88 14.52 0.59
C HIS A 1043 -20.71 13.81 -0.50
N ASN A 1044 -20.95 14.43 -1.66
CA ASN A 1044 -21.86 13.87 -2.68
C ASN A 1044 -21.14 13.14 -3.84
N PHE A 1045 -19.85 13.38 -4.04
CA PHE A 1045 -19.04 12.76 -5.08
C PHE A 1045 -17.89 11.97 -4.47
N ARG A 1046 -17.39 10.98 -5.22
CA ARG A 1046 -16.39 10.00 -4.78
C ARG A 1046 -15.03 10.19 -5.43
N LEU A 1047 -14.95 11.06 -6.45
CA LEU A 1047 -13.72 11.48 -7.11
C LEU A 1047 -12.59 11.76 -6.09
N PRO A 1048 -11.37 11.24 -6.32
CA PRO A 1048 -10.34 11.22 -5.27
C PRO A 1048 -9.64 12.57 -5.08
N TYR A 1049 -9.50 13.36 -6.15
CA TYR A 1049 -8.82 14.64 -6.13
C TYR A 1049 -9.63 15.74 -6.81
N PHE A 1050 -9.76 16.86 -6.09
CA PHE A 1050 -10.51 18.03 -6.53
C PHE A 1050 -9.69 19.31 -6.40
N THR A 1051 -9.94 20.25 -7.29
CA THR A 1051 -9.32 21.58 -7.27
C THR A 1051 -10.32 22.63 -7.76
N ILE A 1052 -10.28 23.82 -7.18
CA ILE A 1052 -10.97 25.02 -7.68
C ILE A 1052 -9.90 25.87 -8.38
N THR A 1053 -10.15 26.35 -9.59
CA THR A 1053 -9.13 27.08 -10.38
C THR A 1053 -9.69 28.41 -10.89
N PRO A 1054 -9.60 29.50 -10.14
CA PRO A 1054 -9.83 30.84 -10.67
C PRO A 1054 -8.71 31.26 -11.63
N THR A 1055 -9.10 31.94 -12.71
CA THR A 1055 -8.17 32.70 -13.54
C THR A 1055 -7.98 34.09 -12.94
N PHE A 1056 -6.75 34.62 -12.98
CA PHE A 1056 -6.41 35.93 -12.47
C PHE A 1056 -5.25 36.53 -13.27
N SER A 1057 -4.98 37.82 -13.09
CA SER A 1057 -3.92 38.52 -13.83
C SER A 1057 -3.01 39.31 -12.90
N ILE A 1058 -1.73 39.42 -13.23
CA ILE A 1058 -0.75 40.21 -12.46
C ILE A 1058 -0.28 41.40 -13.30
N CYS A 1059 -0.49 42.60 -12.76
CA CYS A 1059 0.07 43.84 -13.29
C CYS A 1059 1.45 44.10 -12.69
N PRO A 1060 2.47 44.50 -13.49
CA PRO A 1060 3.80 44.82 -12.98
C PRO A 1060 3.85 46.07 -12.08
N GLU A 1061 2.75 46.81 -11.96
CA GLU A 1061 2.63 48.04 -11.16
C GLU A 1061 1.56 47.92 -10.07
N HIS A 1062 0.38 47.37 -10.38
CA HIS A 1062 -0.75 47.25 -9.47
C HIS A 1062 -0.89 45.87 -8.79
N GLY A 1063 -0.04 44.89 -9.13
CA GLY A 1063 -0.14 43.53 -8.59
C GLY A 1063 -1.38 42.77 -9.07
N TYR A 1064 -2.02 42.05 -8.17
CA TYR A 1064 -3.12 41.12 -8.48
C TYR A 1064 -4.40 41.81 -8.99
N LEU A 1065 -4.97 41.26 -10.06
CA LEU A 1065 -6.25 41.62 -10.67
C LEU A 1065 -7.15 40.37 -10.75
N SER A 1066 -8.44 40.52 -10.43
CA SER A 1066 -9.44 39.44 -10.60
C SER A 1066 -9.66 39.12 -12.07
N GLY A 1067 -9.68 37.85 -12.45
CA GLY A 1067 -10.07 37.43 -13.80
C GLY A 1067 -9.01 37.64 -14.89
N GLU A 1068 -9.42 37.38 -16.13
CA GLU A 1068 -8.59 37.47 -17.33
C GLU A 1068 -8.49 38.90 -17.87
N HIS A 1069 -7.32 39.50 -17.67
CA HIS A 1069 -6.95 40.81 -18.19
C HIS A 1069 -5.59 40.70 -18.87
N TRP A 1070 -5.54 40.94 -20.19
CA TRP A 1070 -4.30 41.02 -20.97
C TRP A 1070 -3.65 42.41 -20.93
N THR A 1071 -4.43 43.43 -20.58
CA THR A 1071 -3.98 44.77 -20.23
C THR A 1071 -4.60 45.20 -18.90
N CYS A 1072 -3.82 45.90 -18.07
CA CYS A 1072 -4.28 46.39 -16.78
C CYS A 1072 -5.35 47.49 -16.95
N PRO A 1073 -6.55 47.35 -16.35
CA PRO A 1073 -7.60 48.36 -16.47
C PRO A 1073 -7.25 49.70 -15.80
N ALA A 1074 -6.22 49.74 -14.93
CA ALA A 1074 -5.82 50.94 -14.20
C ALA A 1074 -4.66 51.73 -14.85
N CYS A 1075 -3.66 51.09 -15.46
CA CYS A 1075 -2.54 51.77 -16.14
C CYS A 1075 -2.31 51.39 -17.61
N GLY A 1076 -3.13 50.51 -18.19
CA GLY A 1076 -3.03 50.10 -19.60
C GLY A 1076 -1.81 49.23 -19.97
N ARG A 1077 -0.89 48.97 -19.03
CA ARG A 1077 0.28 48.09 -19.26
C ARG A 1077 -0.16 46.63 -19.49
N GLU A 1078 0.64 45.89 -20.25
CA GLU A 1078 0.49 44.43 -20.39
C GLU A 1078 0.52 43.74 -19.01
N THR A 1079 -0.32 42.74 -18.85
CA THR A 1079 -0.49 41.94 -17.63
C THR A 1079 -0.18 40.47 -17.90
N GLU A 1080 0.35 39.78 -16.90
CA GLU A 1080 0.52 38.33 -16.96
C GLU A 1080 -0.81 37.67 -16.58
N VAL A 1081 -1.52 37.03 -17.52
CA VAL A 1081 -2.68 36.17 -17.20
C VAL A 1081 -2.15 34.85 -16.65
N TRP A 1082 -2.65 34.43 -15.49
CA TRP A 1082 -2.29 33.18 -14.80
C TRP A 1082 -3.51 32.26 -14.71
N SER A 1083 -3.31 30.99 -15.06
CA SER A 1083 -4.32 29.95 -14.87
C SER A 1083 -3.64 28.59 -14.69
N ARG A 1084 -4.39 27.61 -14.18
CA ARG A 1084 -4.00 26.20 -14.15
C ARG A 1084 -4.54 25.55 -15.41
N ILE A 1085 -3.68 25.07 -16.30
CA ILE A 1085 -4.13 24.41 -17.53
C ILE A 1085 -4.18 22.88 -17.37
N VAL A 1086 -3.16 22.29 -16.74
CA VAL A 1086 -3.03 20.82 -16.59
C VAL A 1086 -2.82 20.32 -15.15
N GLY A 1087 -2.51 21.21 -14.19
CA GLY A 1087 -2.30 20.81 -12.80
C GLY A 1087 -1.71 21.91 -11.90
N TYR A 1088 -0.78 22.72 -12.42
CA TYR A 1088 -0.13 23.80 -11.67
C TYR A 1088 -0.28 25.17 -12.36
N TYR A 1089 -0.03 26.25 -11.63
CA TYR A 1089 -0.17 27.63 -12.11
C TYR A 1089 1.09 28.13 -12.81
N ARG A 1090 0.92 28.62 -14.04
CA ARG A 1090 1.92 29.38 -14.82
C ARG A 1090 1.22 30.49 -15.64
N PRO A 1091 1.95 31.51 -16.11
CA PRO A 1091 1.42 32.46 -17.07
C PRO A 1091 0.91 31.75 -18.33
N VAL A 1092 -0.27 32.11 -18.85
CA VAL A 1092 -0.86 31.47 -20.04
C VAL A 1092 0.11 31.49 -21.24
N LYS A 1093 0.87 32.58 -21.40
CA LYS A 1093 1.88 32.75 -22.46
C LYS A 1093 3.08 31.77 -22.39
N ASN A 1094 3.33 31.13 -21.25
CA ASN A 1094 4.44 30.19 -21.06
C ASN A 1094 4.10 28.75 -21.53
N TRP A 1095 2.82 28.43 -21.72
CA TRP A 1095 2.41 27.13 -22.21
C TRP A 1095 2.62 26.99 -23.72
N ASN A 1096 2.71 25.76 -24.23
CA ASN A 1096 2.73 25.52 -25.67
C ASN A 1096 1.41 25.96 -26.33
N LYS A 1097 1.45 26.16 -27.65
CA LYS A 1097 0.31 26.67 -28.43
C LYS A 1097 -0.97 25.85 -28.31
N GLY A 1098 -0.88 24.52 -28.22
CA GLY A 1098 -2.06 23.66 -28.04
C GLY A 1098 -2.75 23.91 -26.70
N LYS A 1099 -1.98 24.13 -25.64
CA LYS A 1099 -2.48 24.50 -24.31
C LYS A 1099 -2.97 25.94 -24.22
N GLN A 1100 -2.40 26.87 -25.00
CA GLN A 1100 -2.97 28.22 -25.18
C GLN A 1100 -4.32 28.17 -25.91
N GLU A 1101 -4.46 27.35 -26.95
CA GLU A 1101 -5.72 27.15 -27.68
C GLU A 1101 -6.78 26.46 -26.81
N GLU A 1102 -6.39 25.43 -26.03
CA GLU A 1102 -7.26 24.80 -25.04
C GLU A 1102 -7.80 25.83 -24.02
N PHE A 1103 -6.94 26.72 -23.51
CA PHE A 1103 -7.37 27.80 -22.63
C PHE A 1103 -8.32 28.79 -23.34
N ARG A 1104 -8.04 29.15 -24.61
CA ARG A 1104 -8.87 30.06 -25.42
C ARG A 1104 -10.27 29.51 -25.70
N GLU A 1105 -10.41 28.19 -25.85
CA GLU A 1105 -11.70 27.52 -26.08
C GLU A 1105 -12.44 27.16 -24.78
N ARG A 1106 -11.79 27.34 -23.62
CA ARG A 1106 -12.32 26.95 -22.31
C ARG A 1106 -13.45 27.85 -21.84
N ARG A 1107 -14.57 27.25 -21.47
CA ARG A 1107 -15.69 27.92 -20.79
C ARG A 1107 -15.56 27.69 -19.29
N GLY A 1108 -15.28 28.74 -18.53
CA GLY A 1108 -15.25 28.65 -17.07
C GLY A 1108 -16.63 28.35 -16.48
N PHE A 1109 -16.67 27.54 -15.43
CA PHE A 1109 -17.89 27.26 -14.68
C PHE A 1109 -18.41 28.51 -13.98
N ARG A 1110 -19.73 28.67 -13.96
CA ARG A 1110 -20.41 29.78 -13.29
C ARG A 1110 -20.75 29.41 -11.85
N PRO A 1111 -20.53 30.30 -10.87
CA PRO A 1111 -21.07 30.12 -9.52
C PRO A 1111 -22.60 30.04 -9.58
N VAL A 1112 -23.16 28.87 -9.29
CA VAL A 1112 -24.61 28.66 -9.31
C VAL A 1112 -25.23 29.27 -8.06
N ALA A 1113 -25.94 30.39 -8.21
CA ALA A 1113 -26.89 30.84 -7.19
C ALA A 1113 -27.98 29.76 -7.03
N CYS A 1114 -28.22 29.30 -5.81
CA CYS A 1114 -29.07 28.14 -5.49
C CYS A 1114 -30.39 28.13 -6.26
N ARG A 1115 -30.53 27.20 -7.23
CA ARG A 1115 -31.84 26.84 -7.80
C ARG A 1115 -32.60 25.90 -6.86
N HIS A 1116 -32.96 26.40 -5.67
CA HIS A 1116 -34.04 25.81 -4.90
C HIS A 1116 -35.38 26.32 -5.46
N GLY A 1117 -35.94 25.58 -6.42
CA GLY A 1117 -37.16 25.99 -7.12
C GLY A 1117 -37.74 24.90 -8.02
N GLN A 1118 -38.60 24.07 -7.43
CA GLN A 1118 -39.60 23.23 -8.11
C GLN A 1118 -39.11 22.19 -9.15
N THR A 1119 -38.93 20.95 -8.71
CA THR A 1119 -39.74 19.81 -9.20
C THR A 1119 -39.80 18.71 -8.14
N GLY A 1120 -40.99 18.46 -7.59
CA GLY A 1120 -41.18 17.33 -6.68
C GLY A 1120 -41.31 16.02 -7.46
N ARG A 1121 -40.55 15.00 -7.06
CA ARG A 1121 -40.96 13.59 -7.22
C ARG A 1121 -40.75 12.87 -5.90
N SER A 1122 -41.85 12.31 -5.40
CA SER A 1122 -41.92 11.49 -4.19
C SER A 1122 -41.03 10.24 -4.33
N ALA A 1123 -40.22 9.98 -3.32
CA ALA A 1123 -39.62 8.66 -3.13
C ALA A 1123 -40.69 7.69 -2.61
N ASN A 1124 -40.74 6.51 -3.22
CA ASN A 1124 -41.14 5.23 -2.63
C ASN A 1124 -39.90 4.33 -2.70
#